data_AF-A0A6J4X7X4-F1
#
_entry.id   AF-A0A6J4X7X4-F1
#
_cell.length_a   1.000
_cell.length_b   1.000
_cell.length_c   1.000
_cell.angle_alpha   90.00
_cell.angle_beta   90.00
_cell.angle_gamma   90.00
#
_symmetry.space_group_name_H-M   'P 1'
#
loop_
_entity.id
_entity.type
_entity.pdbx_description
1 polymer ?
#
loop_
_entity_poly.entity_id
_entity_poly.type
_entity_poly.pdbx_seq_one_letter_code
_entity_poly.pdbx_strand_id
1 'polypeptide(L)'
;MKITCPNCQKKYVINEAKLPSRVKNANCRACGHLIPLKEAPAKASAKLAVPPTGKNDLIRIGCAGCGKKYKISQNKIPPDIRAVRCKACGYKIQLPREEAIKTADGPTQPDVHQEKQPVSKRDKMSQETPPPDTRPRKKKWPFAAAACLLLAVILGTLAHLNVVKMDWLNQYLPGSAEKAAELSQLLDKEPFLVLNLNVPLILDAFKNRLEPDKKTARLQMIMAMVKSMELSQLELYLYAAPNSQVLPLVLAHGSNRQQLENVFNSQESFKAYFTRKPGGTYRLKKEAISDAEKYQLLREPYQVTLIDIGAALAPVSFSAAVKENPHLISNSMVAKFAKTTGKRQDLAAIAIRVPENIIPGWEKKIQNHPAVQANPQTAMIAGMGSTIVSQLAGSLKPVDVLALGFRFTGQKGRALSYAQQFRPGVDGEKVYRQLAAANPADSEIKGIIRNLIELFQDQRYQHRLDFKNNRLALDFSWSKKEDEAFLTALTAATIGQLFAGSMDLSPTPGQVETRYATEPDIVTAVDTDQLKTKIPQMVKDSLFPGHYWDREDKPQMTLDLDTIDLPNAALAEMTYEAKSITSPDGREVLRVEESKFKPRIQPGSLFPGNISLNVKAGTPPDDLAKASIYFHLTVPVALEVLDFAAENQPGSVKEAAGIRVTLGRLEKDVAQVSSSGGESMRLLAYDQTGKALASRESMSTPSSVSTRFEGIISSLKVVVTREILDYPFEIEVDLNQGNELVLSREPEIPVRMRFNLHPIPTYVNFTPEDLKNLAVVWTEGQEGSWNDSLSIKLPQGPFSGHAVWEAHFFGRNNPRLLNGSSAQSTKDFSFTFDKGKLKQASAAFGKVQLNLHTDISRLVFDPKSSRQPAPQLLPSGDQVSIEFNKNEITFSAGNADVIQTMAYDARGKRLKQDQYTRNKGGKRVIYFWGVPAKFEMDVSTKALEELIPFDIRQRPLDEKAYQAFKLTIENQREVVKTIKTIDHARRADRSYYGDDLAGLYYLYHSKQKKPLNLIGREIAHSDPAGQDRFGYQVRPYKGYYFTVLSGVETNGVKKDYNRRSKKSRFAWHKGTITTTSLTRHPDLVAIPEDKSQPTFFLQWGQVFMKSLRGERLTYLPDGYYNKGWVEARYIDN
;
A
#
# COMPACT_ATOMS: atom_id res chain seq x y z
N MET A 1 -3.89 -61.90 -26.50
CA MET A 1 -5.33 -61.59 -26.53
C MET A 1 -5.78 -60.99 -27.87
N LYS A 2 -7.00 -61.31 -28.34
CA LYS A 2 -7.66 -60.60 -29.45
C LYS A 2 -8.66 -59.60 -28.84
N ILE A 3 -8.56 -58.32 -29.19
CA ILE A 3 -9.49 -57.27 -28.72
C ILE A 3 -10.14 -56.56 -29.89
N THR A 4 -11.39 -56.16 -29.72
CA THR A 4 -12.11 -55.36 -30.71
C THR A 4 -12.39 -53.99 -30.10
N CYS A 5 -12.08 -52.90 -30.82
CA CYS A 5 -12.43 -51.57 -30.35
C CYS A 5 -13.96 -51.43 -30.34
N PRO A 6 -14.61 -51.09 -29.21
CA PRO A 6 -16.06 -50.99 -29.15
C PRO A 6 -16.61 -49.85 -30.02
N ASN A 7 -15.79 -48.81 -30.27
CA ASN A 7 -16.21 -47.65 -31.04
C ASN A 7 -16.13 -47.88 -32.57
N CYS A 8 -14.98 -48.34 -33.08
CA CYS A 8 -14.77 -48.47 -34.52
C CYS A 8 -14.73 -49.94 -35.03
N GLN A 9 -15.01 -50.91 -34.15
CA GLN A 9 -15.07 -52.35 -34.45
C GLN A 9 -13.78 -52.98 -35.03
N LYS A 10 -12.66 -52.25 -35.00
CA LYS A 10 -11.37 -52.75 -35.51
C LYS A 10 -10.77 -53.76 -34.54
N LYS A 11 -10.36 -54.92 -35.05
CA LYS A 11 -9.79 -56.03 -34.27
C LYS A 11 -8.27 -55.91 -34.19
N TYR A 12 -7.71 -56.12 -33.00
CA TYR A 12 -6.28 -56.11 -32.72
C TYR A 12 -5.86 -57.41 -32.04
N VAL A 13 -4.66 -57.89 -32.34
CA VAL A 13 -4.03 -59.02 -31.65
C VAL A 13 -2.87 -58.47 -30.83
N ILE A 14 -2.96 -58.57 -29.51
CA ILE A 14 -1.92 -58.09 -28.58
C ILE A 14 -1.22 -59.29 -27.95
N ASN A 15 0.11 -59.28 -27.94
CA ASN A 15 0.91 -60.24 -27.20
C ASN A 15 0.91 -59.87 -25.72
N GLU A 16 0.24 -60.69 -24.92
CA GLU A 16 -0.04 -60.41 -23.51
C GLU A 16 1.23 -60.45 -22.65
N ALA A 17 2.22 -61.25 -23.04
CA ALA A 17 3.51 -61.37 -22.34
C ALA A 17 4.38 -60.09 -22.44
N LYS A 18 4.07 -59.19 -23.40
CA LYS A 18 4.80 -57.92 -23.58
C LYS A 18 4.13 -56.73 -22.91
N LEU A 19 2.99 -56.92 -22.25
CA LEU A 19 2.28 -55.83 -21.57
C LEU A 19 2.91 -55.56 -20.19
N PRO A 20 3.31 -54.31 -19.86
CA PRO A 20 3.77 -53.97 -18.52
C PRO A 20 2.66 -54.17 -17.49
N SER A 21 3.02 -54.67 -16.31
CA SER A 21 2.08 -55.14 -15.26
C SER A 21 1.10 -54.09 -14.69
N ARG A 22 1.22 -52.82 -15.08
CA ARG A 22 0.35 -51.71 -14.63
C ARG A 22 -0.58 -51.14 -15.72
N VAL A 23 -0.49 -51.61 -16.96
CA VAL A 23 -1.30 -51.08 -18.07
C VAL A 23 -2.69 -51.72 -18.07
N LYS A 24 -3.72 -50.94 -17.71
CA LYS A 24 -5.11 -51.40 -17.64
C LYS A 24 -5.93 -51.09 -18.90
N ASN A 25 -5.51 -50.11 -19.69
CA ASN A 25 -6.20 -49.66 -20.91
C ASN A 25 -5.19 -49.45 -22.04
N ALA A 26 -5.63 -49.60 -23.30
CA ALA A 26 -4.87 -49.25 -24.50
C ALA A 26 -5.70 -48.35 -25.42
N ASN A 27 -5.07 -47.40 -26.12
CA ASN A 27 -5.76 -46.57 -27.10
C ASN A 27 -5.89 -47.29 -28.45
N CYS A 28 -7.08 -47.29 -29.03
CA CYS A 28 -7.33 -47.77 -30.38
C CYS A 28 -6.55 -46.92 -31.39
N ARG A 29 -5.63 -47.53 -32.16
CA ARG A 29 -4.83 -46.80 -33.15
C ARG A 29 -5.67 -46.12 -34.23
N ALA A 30 -6.84 -46.66 -34.54
CA ALA A 30 -7.70 -46.13 -35.61
C ALA A 30 -8.55 -44.92 -35.19
N CYS A 31 -9.00 -44.84 -33.93
CA CYS A 31 -9.94 -43.80 -33.49
C CYS A 31 -9.60 -43.16 -32.13
N GLY A 32 -8.48 -43.53 -31.51
CA GLY A 32 -8.05 -42.99 -30.22
C GLY A 32 -8.82 -43.50 -28.99
N HIS A 33 -9.91 -44.24 -29.18
CA HIS A 33 -10.76 -44.70 -28.07
C HIS A 33 -10.02 -45.67 -27.13
N LEU A 34 -10.16 -45.46 -25.81
CA LEU A 34 -9.59 -46.31 -24.76
C LEU A 34 -10.30 -47.68 -24.72
N ILE A 35 -9.53 -48.75 -24.89
CA ILE A 35 -9.97 -50.14 -24.80
C ILE A 35 -9.41 -50.74 -23.50
N PRO A 36 -10.25 -51.13 -22.53
CA PRO A 36 -9.78 -51.83 -21.33
C PRO A 36 -9.21 -53.20 -21.71
N LEU A 37 -8.03 -53.54 -21.16
CA LEU A 37 -7.29 -54.76 -21.51
C LEU A 37 -7.62 -55.98 -20.62
N LYS A 38 -8.41 -55.81 -19.54
CA LYS A 38 -8.92 -56.92 -18.71
C LYS A 38 -10.31 -56.59 -18.14
N GLU A 39 -11.25 -57.53 -18.22
CA GLU A 39 -12.54 -57.48 -17.54
C GLU A 39 -12.38 -57.73 -16.03
N ALA A 40 -13.14 -57.01 -15.21
CA ALA A 40 -13.13 -57.16 -13.75
C ALA A 40 -14.19 -58.18 -13.30
N PRO A 41 -13.87 -59.21 -12.51
CA PRO A 41 -14.87 -60.04 -11.84
C PRO A 41 -15.30 -59.44 -10.49
N ALA A 42 -16.50 -59.83 -10.07
CA ALA A 42 -17.25 -59.34 -8.91
C ALA A 42 -16.73 -59.82 -7.54
N LYS A 43 -17.26 -59.19 -6.48
CA LYS A 43 -16.85 -59.12 -5.06
C LYS A 43 -16.61 -60.46 -4.31
N ALA A 44 -15.67 -60.40 -3.34
CA ALA A 44 -15.76 -60.81 -1.92
C ALA A 44 -14.68 -61.79 -1.36
N SER A 45 -14.12 -61.39 -0.21
CA SER A 45 -13.56 -62.15 0.94
C SER A 45 -12.35 -63.10 0.87
N ALA A 46 -11.39 -62.79 1.76
CA ALA A 46 -10.58 -63.66 2.67
C ALA A 46 -9.07 -63.94 2.38
N LYS A 47 -8.28 -63.67 3.44
CA LYS A 47 -6.96 -64.16 3.94
C LYS A 47 -6.32 -65.38 3.21
N LEU A 48 -5.00 -65.66 3.17
CA LEU A 48 -3.79 -65.39 3.98
C LEU A 48 -2.54 -65.90 3.19
N ALA A 49 -1.30 -65.45 3.52
CA ALA A 49 0.02 -66.14 3.44
C ALA A 49 1.21 -65.39 2.74
N VAL A 50 2.08 -64.74 3.55
CA VAL A 50 3.55 -64.93 3.82
C VAL A 50 4.44 -65.66 2.76
N PRO A 51 5.78 -65.40 2.58
CA PRO A 51 6.73 -64.26 2.83
C PRO A 51 7.61 -63.93 1.54
N PRO A 52 8.84 -63.30 1.51
CA PRO A 52 10.05 -63.41 2.39
C PRO A 52 10.62 -62.10 2.99
N THR A 53 11.04 -62.23 4.25
CA THR A 53 12.26 -61.72 4.93
C THR A 53 12.98 -60.45 4.45
N GLY A 54 12.83 -59.40 5.27
CA GLY A 54 13.88 -58.44 5.61
C GLY A 54 13.68 -58.02 7.08
N LYS A 55 14.66 -58.28 7.95
CA LYS A 55 14.58 -57.98 9.40
C LYS A 55 14.34 -56.48 9.59
N ASN A 56 13.14 -56.13 10.04
CA ASN A 56 12.78 -54.79 10.49
C ASN A 56 12.57 -54.84 12.00
N ASP A 57 13.46 -54.20 12.76
CA ASP A 57 13.30 -54.00 14.20
C ASP A 57 12.16 -53.00 14.44
N LEU A 58 10.98 -53.56 14.73
CA LEU A 58 9.74 -52.85 15.01
C LEU A 58 9.51 -52.83 16.53
N ILE A 59 9.64 -51.66 17.15
CA ILE A 59 9.34 -51.47 18.56
C ILE A 59 7.82 -51.32 18.73
N ARG A 60 7.24 -52.07 19.69
CA ARG A 60 5.83 -51.94 20.09
C ARG A 60 5.73 -51.03 21.30
N ILE A 61 4.96 -49.95 21.20
CA ILE A 61 4.85 -48.96 22.28
C ILE A 61 3.37 -48.65 22.55
N GLY A 62 2.96 -48.78 23.80
CA GLY A 62 1.61 -48.41 24.25
C GLY A 62 1.55 -46.95 24.68
N CYS A 63 0.50 -46.24 24.28
CA CYS A 63 0.21 -44.91 24.82
C CYS A 63 -0.43 -45.04 26.21
N ALA A 64 0.25 -44.59 27.26
CA ALA A 64 -0.31 -44.58 28.62
C ALA A 64 -1.61 -43.76 28.73
N GLY A 65 -1.77 -42.70 27.93
CA GLY A 65 -2.97 -41.85 27.96
C GLY A 65 -4.25 -42.43 27.33
N CYS A 66 -4.17 -43.39 26.39
CA CYS A 66 -5.38 -43.94 25.74
C CYS A 66 -5.34 -45.45 25.47
N GLY A 67 -4.29 -46.15 25.92
CA GLY A 67 -4.11 -47.59 25.76
C GLY A 67 -3.79 -48.07 24.33
N LYS A 68 -3.87 -47.20 23.30
CA LYS A 68 -3.56 -47.59 21.92
C LYS A 68 -2.09 -47.98 21.77
N LYS A 69 -1.86 -49.13 21.13
CA LYS A 69 -0.53 -49.69 20.85
C LYS A 69 -0.09 -49.33 19.44
N TYR A 70 1.14 -48.84 19.30
CA TYR A 70 1.78 -48.46 18.05
C TYR A 70 2.92 -49.43 17.72
N LYS A 71 3.13 -49.70 16.43
CA LYS A 71 4.33 -50.38 15.90
C LYS A 71 5.15 -49.36 15.14
N ILE A 72 6.36 -49.06 15.59
CA ILE A 72 7.23 -48.04 14.98
C ILE A 72 8.53 -48.71 14.55
N SER A 73 8.98 -48.44 13.33
CA SER A 73 10.28 -48.91 12.84
C SER A 73 11.38 -48.02 13.42
N GLN A 74 12.32 -48.62 14.13
CA GLN A 74 13.40 -47.90 14.83
C GLN A 74 14.24 -47.04 13.87
N ASN A 75 14.43 -47.54 12.64
CA ASN A 75 15.24 -46.92 11.58
C ASN A 75 14.60 -45.64 11.00
N LYS A 76 13.31 -45.39 11.29
CA LYS A 76 12.59 -44.18 10.83
C LYS A 76 12.50 -43.10 11.90
N ILE A 77 13.10 -43.31 13.07
CA ILE A 77 13.16 -42.32 14.14
C ILE A 77 14.51 -41.59 14.02
N PRO A 78 14.51 -40.28 13.73
CA PRO A 78 15.73 -39.49 13.76
C PRO A 78 16.41 -39.57 15.15
N PRO A 79 17.75 -39.65 15.22
CA PRO A 79 18.48 -39.94 16.46
C PRO A 79 18.31 -38.89 17.57
N ASP A 80 17.78 -37.71 17.26
CA ASP A 80 17.50 -36.61 18.18
C ASP A 80 16.07 -36.63 18.77
N ILE A 81 15.17 -37.47 18.26
CA ILE A 81 13.79 -37.57 18.76
C ILE A 81 13.71 -38.53 19.97
N ARG A 82 13.50 -37.95 21.16
CA ARG A 82 13.40 -38.70 22.43
C ARG A 82 11.98 -39.14 22.81
N ALA A 83 10.97 -38.53 22.21
CA ALA A 83 9.57 -38.84 22.49
C ALA A 83 8.66 -38.50 21.30
N VAL A 84 7.58 -39.25 21.14
CA VAL A 84 6.57 -39.05 20.08
C VAL A 84 5.20 -38.77 20.68
N ARG A 85 4.35 -37.96 20.01
CA ARG A 85 2.97 -37.73 20.46
C ARG A 85 2.04 -38.80 19.90
N CYS A 86 1.18 -39.35 20.76
CA CYS A 86 0.13 -40.28 20.40
C CYS A 86 -0.83 -39.63 19.38
N LYS A 87 -0.96 -40.21 18.18
CA LYS A 87 -1.83 -39.64 17.13
C LYS A 87 -3.32 -39.63 17.51
N ALA A 88 -3.72 -40.46 18.49
CA ALA A 88 -5.12 -40.55 18.90
C ALA A 88 -5.51 -39.56 20.02
N CYS A 89 -4.60 -39.21 20.93
CA CYS A 89 -4.93 -38.36 22.08
C CYS A 89 -3.89 -37.26 22.41
N GLY A 90 -2.81 -37.15 21.64
CA GLY A 90 -1.75 -36.16 21.84
C GLY A 90 -0.76 -36.46 22.98
N TYR A 91 -1.00 -37.50 23.79
CA TYR A 91 -0.14 -37.87 24.92
C TYR A 91 1.30 -38.21 24.49
N LYS A 92 2.30 -37.69 25.22
CA LYS A 92 3.72 -37.85 24.87
C LYS A 92 4.25 -39.22 25.35
N ILE A 93 4.77 -40.02 24.43
CA ILE A 93 5.29 -41.38 24.64
C ILE A 93 6.83 -41.33 24.54
N GLN A 94 7.52 -41.74 25.61
CA GLN A 94 8.99 -41.86 25.62
C GLN A 94 9.42 -43.13 24.85
N LEU A 95 10.50 -43.04 24.07
CA LEU A 95 11.04 -44.17 23.30
C LEU A 95 12.14 -44.88 24.11
N PRO A 96 12.14 -46.23 24.23
CA PRO A 96 13.19 -46.96 24.96
C PRO A 96 14.52 -46.97 24.19
N ARG A 97 15.64 -46.92 24.92
CA ARG A 97 17.00 -46.99 24.36
C ARG A 97 17.56 -48.40 24.54
N GLU A 98 18.29 -48.89 23.54
CA GLU A 98 19.06 -50.13 23.64
C GLU A 98 20.41 -49.79 24.29
N GLU A 99 20.52 -50.05 25.60
CA GLU A 99 21.81 -50.07 26.31
C GLU A 99 22.40 -51.48 26.22
N ALA A 100 23.70 -51.54 25.94
CA ALA A 100 24.43 -52.78 25.72
C ALA A 100 24.40 -53.69 26.96
N ILE A 101 23.82 -54.88 26.80
CA ILE A 101 23.99 -56.01 27.70
C ILE A 101 25.46 -56.47 27.61
N LYS A 102 26.18 -56.41 28.73
CA LYS A 102 27.30 -57.31 29.01
C LYS A 102 26.91 -58.23 30.17
N THR A 103 27.02 -59.51 29.88
CA THR A 103 26.78 -60.73 30.65
C THR A 103 27.61 -60.84 31.94
N ALA A 104 27.00 -61.40 32.99
CA ALA A 104 27.29 -62.74 33.55
C ALA A 104 27.14 -62.78 35.08
N ASP A 105 26.23 -63.66 35.51
CA ASP A 105 26.18 -64.54 36.70
C ASP A 105 26.80 -64.12 38.05
N GLY A 106 26.00 -64.32 39.10
CA GLY A 106 26.34 -64.18 40.52
C GLY A 106 27.33 -65.24 41.03
N PRO A 107 27.50 -65.45 42.36
CA PRO A 107 26.43 -65.52 43.37
C PRO A 107 26.68 -64.79 44.72
N THR A 108 25.56 -64.53 45.40
CA THR A 108 25.25 -64.68 46.84
C THR A 108 26.08 -63.98 47.93
N GLN A 109 25.44 -62.96 48.54
CA GLN A 109 25.26 -62.57 49.98
C GLN A 109 26.04 -63.34 51.09
N PRO A 110 26.29 -62.76 52.29
CA PRO A 110 25.39 -61.83 53.01
C PRO A 110 26.04 -60.71 53.89
N ASP A 111 25.15 -59.93 54.51
CA ASP A 111 25.20 -59.27 55.83
C ASP A 111 26.09 -58.07 56.19
N VAL A 112 25.40 -56.92 56.35
CA VAL A 112 25.15 -56.09 57.56
C VAL A 112 26.26 -55.83 58.62
N HIS A 113 26.26 -54.56 59.07
CA HIS A 113 26.78 -53.95 60.32
C HIS A 113 28.19 -53.32 60.22
N GLN A 114 28.46 -52.10 60.71
CA GLN A 114 27.73 -51.25 61.66
C GLN A 114 28.30 -49.80 61.65
N GLU A 115 27.42 -48.85 62.00
CA GLU A 115 27.66 -47.69 62.88
C GLU A 115 28.63 -46.55 62.45
N LYS A 116 28.16 -45.32 62.23
CA LYS A 116 27.58 -44.25 63.11
C LYS A 116 28.65 -43.16 63.33
N GLN A 117 28.48 -41.98 62.70
CA GLN A 117 28.07 -40.69 63.33
C GLN A 117 29.23 -39.94 64.05
N PRO A 118 29.17 -38.62 64.38
CA PRO A 118 28.06 -37.64 64.26
C PRO A 118 28.39 -36.18 63.78
N VAL A 119 27.34 -35.47 63.28
CA VAL A 119 26.73 -34.16 63.69
C VAL A 119 27.45 -32.77 63.57
N SER A 120 26.69 -31.80 62.98
CA SER A 120 26.55 -30.32 63.24
C SER A 120 27.63 -29.34 62.68
N LYS A 121 27.39 -28.14 62.08
CA LYS A 121 26.27 -27.17 62.01
C LYS A 121 26.50 -26.03 60.96
N ARG A 122 25.39 -25.40 60.52
CA ARG A 122 25.05 -23.94 60.30
C ARG A 122 25.18 -23.16 58.95
N ASP A 123 23.99 -22.67 58.53
CA ASP A 123 23.49 -21.32 58.07
C ASP A 123 23.87 -20.70 56.69
N LYS A 124 22.90 -20.57 55.74
CA LYS A 124 22.08 -19.39 55.25
C LYS A 124 22.73 -18.56 54.10
N MET A 125 22.08 -18.00 53.05
CA MET A 125 20.85 -17.18 52.97
C MET A 125 20.33 -16.90 51.49
N SER A 126 18.99 -16.97 51.29
CA SER A 126 17.97 -16.23 50.45
C SER A 126 18.17 -15.85 48.95
N GLN A 127 17.16 -15.80 48.05
CA GLN A 127 15.76 -15.29 48.16
C GLN A 127 14.78 -15.84 47.06
N GLU A 128 13.46 -15.76 47.31
CA GLU A 128 12.31 -16.45 46.68
C GLU A 128 11.72 -15.88 45.37
N THR A 129 10.95 -16.70 44.63
CA THR A 129 9.93 -16.28 43.62
C THR A 129 8.66 -17.17 43.76
N PRO A 130 7.43 -16.62 43.73
CA PRO A 130 6.18 -17.38 43.92
C PRO A 130 5.53 -17.93 42.62
N PRO A 131 4.55 -18.86 42.72
CA PRO A 131 3.98 -19.63 41.59
C PRO A 131 2.87 -18.90 40.78
N PRO A 132 2.47 -19.41 39.59
CA PRO A 132 1.55 -18.74 38.66
C PRO A 132 0.06 -18.93 39.02
N ASP A 133 -0.67 -17.81 39.05
CA ASP A 133 -2.11 -17.70 39.31
C ASP A 133 -2.94 -17.94 38.02
N THR A 134 -3.86 -18.89 38.06
CA THR A 134 -4.88 -19.13 37.03
C THR A 134 -6.19 -18.45 37.43
N ARG A 135 -6.55 -17.35 36.75
CA ARG A 135 -7.92 -16.80 36.79
C ARG A 135 -8.50 -16.57 35.40
N PRO A 136 -9.76 -16.95 35.14
CA PRO A 136 -10.42 -16.74 33.87
C PRO A 136 -10.81 -15.27 33.70
N ARG A 137 -10.33 -14.63 32.62
CA ARG A 137 -10.75 -13.27 32.24
C ARG A 137 -12.21 -13.26 31.80
N LYS A 138 -13.09 -12.71 32.65
CA LYS A 138 -14.46 -12.32 32.28
C LYS A 138 -14.42 -11.33 31.10
N LYS A 139 -15.05 -11.70 29.99
CA LYS A 139 -15.30 -10.85 28.82
C LYS A 139 -16.07 -9.60 29.27
N LYS A 140 -15.46 -8.42 29.12
CA LYS A 140 -16.14 -7.14 29.30
C LYS A 140 -17.01 -6.87 28.07
N TRP A 141 -18.31 -6.77 28.30
CA TRP A 141 -19.32 -6.30 27.33
C TRP A 141 -19.17 -4.79 27.11
N PRO A 142 -19.28 -4.27 25.87
CA PRO A 142 -19.25 -2.83 25.63
C PRO A 142 -20.67 -2.26 25.63
N PHE A 143 -21.14 -1.79 26.78
CA PHE A 143 -22.31 -0.90 26.90
C PHE A 143 -21.86 0.45 27.46
N ALA A 144 -21.08 1.19 26.66
CA ALA A 144 -20.75 2.59 26.88
C ALA A 144 -21.50 3.41 25.83
N ALA A 145 -22.71 3.86 26.16
CA ALA A 145 -23.46 4.71 25.27
C ALA A 145 -24.42 5.70 25.97
N ALA A 146 -25.13 5.43 27.07
CA ALA A 146 -26.40 6.14 27.34
C ALA A 146 -26.43 7.63 27.77
N ALA A 147 -25.35 8.29 28.18
CA ALA A 147 -25.34 9.77 28.24
C ALA A 147 -24.35 10.44 27.31
N CYS A 148 -23.30 9.72 26.91
CA CYS A 148 -22.69 9.98 25.62
C CYS A 148 -23.76 10.00 24.54
N LEU A 149 -24.87 9.26 24.70
CA LEU A 149 -26.07 9.18 23.86
C LEU A 149 -26.98 10.39 23.96
N LEU A 150 -26.92 11.34 24.89
CA LEU A 150 -27.69 12.58 24.64
C LEU A 150 -26.91 13.42 23.62
N LEU A 151 -25.59 13.57 23.85
CA LEU A 151 -24.63 14.10 22.88
C LEU A 151 -24.50 13.25 21.61
N ALA A 152 -24.67 11.93 21.65
CA ALA A 152 -24.49 10.95 20.57
C ALA A 152 -25.81 10.34 20.12
N VAL A 153 -26.94 10.83 20.60
CA VAL A 153 -28.21 10.83 19.90
C VAL A 153 -28.34 12.15 19.19
N ILE A 154 -27.88 13.27 19.72
CA ILE A 154 -27.79 14.49 18.90
C ILE A 154 -26.75 14.29 17.80
N LEU A 155 -25.50 13.96 18.15
CA LEU A 155 -24.43 13.63 17.21
C LEU A 155 -24.64 12.28 16.53
N GLY A 156 -25.45 11.36 17.05
CA GLY A 156 -25.72 10.07 16.40
C GLY A 156 -26.99 10.03 15.58
N THR A 157 -27.95 10.93 15.81
CA THR A 157 -29.04 11.24 14.88
C THR A 157 -28.50 12.18 13.80
N LEU A 158 -27.61 13.10 14.15
CA LEU A 158 -26.76 13.83 13.20
C LEU A 158 -25.66 12.95 12.59
N ALA A 159 -25.28 11.78 13.13
CA ALA A 159 -24.40 10.82 12.44
C ALA A 159 -25.20 9.82 11.62
N HIS A 160 -26.38 9.38 12.05
CA HIS A 160 -27.26 8.56 11.21
C HIS A 160 -27.80 9.38 10.03
N LEU A 161 -28.05 10.67 10.26
CA LEU A 161 -28.24 11.71 9.26
C LEU A 161 -26.91 12.44 8.95
N ASN A 162 -25.67 11.87 9.14
CA ASN A 162 -24.26 12.42 9.06
C ASN A 162 -23.97 13.98 8.96
N VAL A 163 -24.82 14.88 9.45
CA VAL A 163 -24.69 16.33 9.24
C VAL A 163 -23.47 16.94 9.94
N VAL A 164 -22.93 16.40 11.05
CA VAL A 164 -21.70 16.97 11.68
C VAL A 164 -20.87 15.92 12.46
N LYS A 165 -19.59 15.74 12.11
CA LYS A 165 -18.53 15.31 13.06
C LYS A 165 -17.77 16.56 13.53
N MET A 166 -17.24 16.61 14.76
CA MET A 166 -16.65 17.84 15.34
C MET A 166 -15.14 18.03 15.05
N ASP A 167 -14.43 17.04 14.49
CA ASP A 167 -12.97 17.12 14.25
C ASP A 167 -12.55 18.25 13.29
N TRP A 168 -13.44 18.72 12.41
CA TRP A 168 -13.09 19.76 11.42
C TRP A 168 -13.09 21.19 11.98
N LEU A 169 -13.76 21.43 13.11
CA LEU A 169 -13.94 22.79 13.66
C LEU A 169 -12.72 23.29 14.45
N ASN A 170 -11.88 22.38 14.97
CA ASN A 170 -10.68 22.71 15.75
C ASN A 170 -9.49 23.23 14.91
N GLN A 171 -9.60 23.28 13.58
CA GLN A 171 -8.47 23.59 12.67
C GLN A 171 -8.46 25.01 12.09
N TYR A 172 -9.38 25.91 12.49
CA TYR A 172 -9.70 27.13 11.71
C TYR A 172 -9.45 28.48 12.38
N LEU A 173 -8.76 28.57 13.50
CA LEU A 173 -8.40 29.87 14.08
C LEU A 173 -6.94 29.81 14.58
N PRO A 174 -6.23 30.96 14.69
CA PRO A 174 -4.87 31.02 15.23
C PRO A 174 -4.89 31.20 16.75
N GLY A 175 -4.00 30.51 17.46
CA GLY A 175 -4.02 30.44 18.92
C GLY A 175 -3.17 31.49 19.65
N SER A 176 -3.51 31.72 20.91
CA SER A 176 -2.56 31.65 22.04
C SER A 176 -3.36 31.38 23.33
N ALA A 177 -2.72 30.75 24.31
CA ALA A 177 -3.38 30.24 25.52
C ALA A 177 -3.21 31.22 26.68
N GLU A 178 -4.29 31.86 27.13
CA GLU A 178 -4.40 32.37 28.50
C GLU A 178 -5.84 32.35 29.05
N LYS A 179 -5.93 31.84 30.29
CA LYS A 179 -6.93 32.01 31.37
C LYS A 179 -8.44 31.78 31.11
N ALA A 180 -8.98 30.80 31.84
CA ALA A 180 -10.40 30.45 31.99
C ALA A 180 -11.35 31.57 32.49
N ALA A 181 -10.85 32.76 32.80
CA ALA A 181 -11.64 33.92 33.21
C ALA A 181 -12.27 34.68 32.02
N GLU A 182 -11.72 34.54 30.80
CA GLU A 182 -12.30 35.15 29.58
C GLU A 182 -13.50 34.37 29.00
N LEU A 183 -13.73 33.12 29.44
CA LEU A 183 -14.80 32.28 28.87
C LEU A 183 -16.22 32.72 29.26
N SER A 184 -16.41 33.44 30.38
CA SER A 184 -17.71 34.01 30.73
C SER A 184 -18.09 35.21 29.85
N GLN A 185 -17.12 35.94 29.31
CA GLN A 185 -17.33 37.04 28.35
C GLN A 185 -17.72 36.54 26.94
N LEU A 186 -17.68 35.23 26.67
CA LEU A 186 -18.06 34.65 25.38
C LEU A 186 -19.58 34.63 25.15
N LEU A 187 -20.42 34.75 26.19
CA LEU A 187 -21.87 34.85 26.02
C LEU A 187 -22.33 36.23 25.50
N ASP A 188 -21.46 37.24 25.58
CA ASP A 188 -21.65 38.51 24.89
C ASP A 188 -21.32 38.41 23.39
N LYS A 189 -20.68 37.31 22.96
CA LYS A 189 -20.43 37.00 21.54
C LYS A 189 -21.54 36.11 20.98
N GLU A 190 -21.99 36.42 19.77
CA GLU A 190 -23.03 35.62 19.12
C GLU A 190 -22.50 34.24 18.65
N PRO A 191 -23.34 33.18 18.68
CA PRO A 191 -23.03 31.91 18.03
C PRO A 191 -22.88 32.12 16.53
N PHE A 192 -21.91 31.45 15.90
CA PHE A 192 -21.73 31.52 14.45
C PHE A 192 -22.55 30.47 13.70
N LEU A 193 -23.02 29.42 14.39
CA LEU A 193 -23.90 28.41 13.80
C LEU A 193 -25.01 28.02 14.77
N VAL A 194 -26.21 27.89 14.23
CA VAL A 194 -27.38 27.34 14.93
C VAL A 194 -27.98 26.22 14.08
N LEU A 195 -28.16 25.05 14.69
CA LEU A 195 -28.89 23.94 14.12
C LEU A 195 -30.12 23.66 14.97
N ASN A 196 -31.29 23.76 14.36
CA ASN A 196 -32.59 23.57 14.99
C ASN A 196 -33.23 22.29 14.43
N LEU A 197 -33.63 21.38 15.31
CA LEU A 197 -34.20 20.07 14.99
C LEU A 197 -35.60 19.92 15.59
N ASN A 198 -36.58 19.56 14.77
CA ASN A 198 -37.94 19.25 15.21
C ASN A 198 -38.02 17.76 15.60
N VAL A 199 -37.91 17.49 16.90
CA VAL A 199 -37.76 16.12 17.43
C VAL A 199 -38.97 15.23 17.09
N PRO A 200 -40.23 15.67 17.26
CA PRO A 200 -41.40 14.87 16.87
C PRO A 200 -41.40 14.46 15.40
N LEU A 201 -41.09 15.38 14.48
CA LEU A 201 -41.09 15.09 13.05
C LEU A 201 -39.93 14.16 12.66
N ILE A 202 -38.78 14.31 13.30
CA ILE A 202 -37.63 13.42 13.11
C ILE A 202 -37.95 12.00 13.58
N LEU A 203 -38.54 11.86 14.78
CA LEU A 203 -38.96 10.55 15.31
C LEU A 203 -40.00 9.88 14.41
N ASP A 204 -40.96 10.65 13.87
CA ASP A 204 -41.93 10.15 12.91
C ASP A 204 -41.26 9.68 11.60
N ALA A 205 -40.32 10.46 11.07
CA ALA A 205 -39.55 10.11 9.90
C ALA A 205 -38.79 8.78 10.10
N PHE A 206 -38.11 8.59 11.23
CA PHE A 206 -37.41 7.34 11.53
C PHE A 206 -38.37 6.16 11.69
N LYS A 207 -39.49 6.35 12.39
CA LYS A 207 -40.46 5.29 12.64
C LYS A 207 -41.09 4.80 11.32
N ASN A 208 -41.51 5.73 10.48
CA ASN A 208 -42.37 5.43 9.34
C ASN A 208 -41.62 5.32 8.00
N ARG A 209 -40.40 5.85 7.89
CA ARG A 209 -39.71 5.98 6.59
C ARG A 209 -38.35 5.28 6.51
N LEU A 210 -37.78 4.81 7.63
CA LEU A 210 -36.56 4.02 7.62
C LEU A 210 -36.86 2.55 7.29
N GLU A 211 -36.05 1.95 6.41
CA GLU A 211 -36.17 0.54 6.04
C GLU A 211 -35.92 -0.38 7.26
N PRO A 212 -36.58 -1.54 7.36
CA PRO A 212 -36.53 -2.40 8.56
C PRO A 212 -35.11 -2.85 8.95
N ASP A 213 -34.27 -3.18 7.98
CA ASP A 213 -32.87 -3.59 8.13
C ASP A 213 -31.97 -2.47 8.68
N LYS A 214 -32.36 -1.21 8.46
CA LYS A 214 -31.65 -0.02 8.97
C LYS A 214 -32.08 0.36 10.39
N LYS A 215 -33.14 -0.23 10.95
CA LYS A 215 -33.63 0.01 12.32
C LYS A 215 -32.90 -0.85 13.36
N THR A 216 -31.60 -0.60 13.53
CA THR A 216 -30.77 -1.33 14.50
C THR A 216 -31.35 -1.28 15.92
N ALA A 217 -31.11 -2.31 16.73
CA ALA A 217 -31.56 -2.36 18.14
C ALA A 217 -31.05 -1.13 18.94
N ARG A 218 -29.85 -0.64 18.60
CA ARG A 218 -29.29 0.60 19.17
C ARG A 218 -30.12 1.82 18.81
N LEU A 219 -30.52 1.98 17.55
CA LEU A 219 -31.35 3.10 17.10
C LEU A 219 -32.76 3.05 17.72
N GLN A 220 -33.33 1.86 17.89
CA GLN A 220 -34.64 1.71 18.54
C GLN A 220 -34.60 2.10 20.04
N MET A 221 -33.56 1.66 20.76
CA MET A 221 -33.33 2.08 22.16
C MET A 221 -33.18 3.59 22.28
N ILE A 222 -32.43 4.20 21.36
CA ILE A 222 -32.26 5.65 21.23
C ILE A 222 -33.60 6.37 21.07
N MET A 223 -34.41 5.92 20.11
CA MET A 223 -35.69 6.55 19.82
C MET A 223 -36.64 6.46 21.02
N ALA A 224 -36.64 5.33 21.74
CA ALA A 224 -37.43 5.18 22.96
C ALA A 224 -36.97 6.14 24.07
N MET A 225 -35.67 6.35 24.21
CA MET A 225 -35.08 7.25 25.20
C MET A 225 -35.41 8.72 24.91
N VAL A 226 -35.26 9.18 23.65
CA VAL A 226 -35.66 10.53 23.25
C VAL A 226 -37.16 10.74 23.42
N LYS A 227 -37.96 9.74 23.02
CA LYS A 227 -39.41 9.79 23.20
C LYS A 227 -39.80 9.91 24.67
N SER A 228 -39.07 9.27 25.58
CA SER A 228 -39.33 9.36 27.03
C SER A 228 -39.05 10.74 27.64
N MET A 229 -38.26 11.59 26.96
CA MET A 229 -38.01 12.96 27.37
C MET A 229 -39.04 13.96 26.82
N GLU A 230 -39.94 13.50 25.93
CA GLU A 230 -40.94 14.31 25.22
C GLU A 230 -40.39 15.64 24.69
N LEU A 231 -39.20 15.60 24.11
CA LEU A 231 -38.58 16.79 23.54
C LEU A 231 -39.41 17.29 22.36
N SER A 232 -39.73 18.58 22.36
CA SER A 232 -40.42 19.26 21.27
C SER A 232 -39.44 19.77 20.22
N GLN A 233 -38.25 20.21 20.66
CA GLN A 233 -37.25 20.82 19.81
C GLN A 233 -35.86 20.63 20.39
N LEU A 234 -34.85 20.57 19.52
CA LEU A 234 -33.46 20.54 19.92
C LEU A 234 -32.64 21.55 19.13
N GLU A 235 -31.92 22.42 19.82
CA GLU A 235 -31.11 23.47 19.24
C GLU A 235 -29.63 23.26 19.63
N LEU A 236 -28.75 23.20 18.63
CA LEU A 236 -27.30 23.17 18.80
C LEU A 236 -26.73 24.52 18.38
N TYR A 237 -25.98 25.14 19.27
CA TYR A 237 -25.29 26.40 19.10
C TYR A 237 -23.78 26.16 19.12
N LEU A 238 -23.08 26.76 18.17
CA LEU A 238 -21.62 26.71 18.12
C LEU A 238 -21.04 28.12 18.32
N TYR A 239 -20.20 28.25 19.34
CA TYR A 239 -19.45 29.47 19.63
C TYR A 239 -17.97 29.28 19.28
N ALA A 240 -17.33 30.35 18.79
CA ALA A 240 -15.89 30.36 18.56
C ALA A 240 -15.15 30.64 19.88
N ALA A 241 -14.22 29.78 20.27
CA ALA A 241 -13.36 29.98 21.45
C ALA A 241 -12.04 30.69 21.07
N PRO A 242 -11.41 31.44 21.99
CA PRO A 242 -10.15 32.16 21.75
C PRO A 242 -8.98 31.28 21.30
N ASN A 243 -8.97 30.01 21.72
CA ASN A 243 -7.93 29.03 21.41
C ASN A 243 -8.24 28.19 20.16
N SER A 244 -9.09 28.70 19.28
CA SER A 244 -9.40 28.06 18.00
C SER A 244 -10.21 26.77 18.09
N GLN A 245 -10.87 26.58 19.22
CA GLN A 245 -11.80 25.49 19.46
C GLN A 245 -13.23 25.98 19.29
N VAL A 246 -14.15 25.03 19.13
CA VAL A 246 -15.58 25.32 19.09
C VAL A 246 -16.24 24.83 20.36
N LEU A 247 -17.09 25.68 20.92
CA LEU A 247 -17.84 25.43 22.14
C LEU A 247 -19.28 25.09 21.76
N PRO A 248 -19.65 23.79 21.76
CA PRO A 248 -21.03 23.39 21.55
C PRO A 248 -21.86 23.66 22.79
N LEU A 249 -23.02 24.26 22.57
CA LEU A 249 -24.09 24.38 23.54
C LEU A 249 -25.34 23.75 22.95
N VAL A 250 -25.97 22.86 23.70
CA VAL A 250 -27.22 22.21 23.28
C VAL A 250 -28.35 22.68 24.19
N LEU A 251 -29.44 23.17 23.60
CA LEU A 251 -30.72 23.37 24.26
C LEU A 251 -31.69 22.30 23.80
N ALA A 252 -32.19 21.51 24.75
CA ALA A 252 -33.27 20.56 24.53
C ALA A 252 -34.54 21.15 25.13
N HIS A 253 -35.50 21.51 24.26
CA HIS A 253 -36.82 21.97 24.65
C HIS A 253 -37.74 20.78 24.80
N GLY A 254 -38.49 20.69 25.90
CA GLY A 254 -39.32 19.52 26.19
C GLY A 254 -40.24 19.73 27.38
N SER A 255 -40.59 18.62 28.05
CA SER A 255 -41.42 18.62 29.25
C SER A 255 -40.90 19.57 30.34
N ASN A 256 -41.76 19.93 31.30
CA ASN A 256 -41.37 20.76 32.42
C ASN A 256 -40.16 20.18 33.19
N ARG A 257 -39.43 21.06 33.86
CA ARG A 257 -38.21 20.76 34.63
C ARG A 257 -38.31 19.50 35.51
N GLN A 258 -39.46 19.29 36.16
CA GLN A 258 -39.64 18.19 37.10
C GLN A 258 -39.74 16.83 36.40
N GLN A 259 -40.33 16.78 35.22
CA GLN A 259 -40.38 15.56 34.41
C GLN A 259 -38.99 15.16 33.89
N LEU A 260 -38.20 16.13 33.40
CA LEU A 260 -36.81 15.86 33.01
C LEU A 260 -35.96 15.41 34.19
N GLU A 261 -36.11 16.06 35.35
CA GLU A 261 -35.45 15.63 36.60
C GLU A 261 -35.81 14.18 36.95
N ASN A 262 -37.09 13.81 36.84
CA ASN A 262 -37.54 12.44 37.06
C ASN A 262 -36.91 11.46 36.05
N VAL A 263 -36.81 11.81 34.76
CA VAL A 263 -36.17 10.98 33.74
C VAL A 263 -34.67 10.76 34.04
N PHE A 264 -33.93 11.84 34.35
CA PHE A 264 -32.51 11.76 34.71
C PHE A 264 -32.25 10.96 36.00
N ASN A 265 -33.19 11.00 36.95
CA ASN A 265 -33.07 10.31 38.24
C ASN A 265 -33.59 8.87 38.22
N SER A 266 -34.48 8.51 37.30
CA SER A 266 -35.13 7.18 37.26
C SER A 266 -34.40 6.19 36.36
N GLN A 267 -33.84 6.61 35.22
CA GLN A 267 -33.19 5.66 34.31
C GLN A 267 -31.73 5.40 34.68
N GLU A 268 -31.38 4.13 34.94
CA GLU A 268 -30.00 3.69 35.24
C GLU A 268 -29.01 4.11 34.16
N SER A 269 -29.50 4.18 32.92
CA SER A 269 -28.78 4.62 31.74
C SER A 269 -28.21 6.04 31.89
N PHE A 270 -28.86 6.97 32.62
CA PHE A 270 -28.30 8.29 32.91
C PHE A 270 -27.33 8.29 34.09
N LYS A 271 -27.67 7.57 35.16
CA LYS A 271 -26.82 7.45 36.38
C LYS A 271 -25.45 6.87 36.08
N ALA A 272 -25.33 6.07 35.02
CA ALA A 272 -24.06 5.50 34.59
C ALA A 272 -23.05 6.58 34.16
N TYR A 273 -23.48 7.73 33.65
CA TYR A 273 -22.60 8.73 33.02
C TYR A 273 -22.72 10.14 33.57
N PHE A 274 -23.80 10.46 34.26
CA PHE A 274 -23.94 11.74 34.94
C PHE A 274 -23.83 11.55 36.44
N THR A 275 -23.16 12.50 37.10
CA THR A 275 -23.15 12.65 38.54
C THR A 275 -24.06 13.82 38.88
N ARG A 276 -25.16 13.54 39.59
CA ARG A 276 -26.05 14.58 40.10
C ARG A 276 -25.27 15.53 41.01
N LYS A 277 -25.50 16.83 40.83
CA LYS A 277 -24.97 17.91 41.65
C LYS A 277 -26.14 18.69 42.27
N PRO A 278 -25.91 19.43 43.37
CA PRO A 278 -26.93 20.27 43.98
C PRO A 278 -27.53 21.26 42.97
N GLY A 279 -28.80 21.64 43.16
CA GLY A 279 -29.44 22.70 42.37
C GLY A 279 -29.93 22.31 40.98
N GLY A 280 -30.26 21.03 40.73
CA GLY A 280 -30.85 20.56 39.47
C GLY A 280 -29.84 20.45 38.32
N THR A 281 -28.59 20.12 38.65
CA THR A 281 -27.47 20.07 37.71
C THR A 281 -26.86 18.67 37.65
N TYR A 282 -26.36 18.26 36.49
CA TYR A 282 -25.82 16.93 36.25
C TYR A 282 -24.49 17.04 35.51
N ARG A 283 -23.40 16.64 36.17
CA ARG A 283 -22.05 16.73 35.60
C ARG A 283 -21.70 15.44 34.89
N LEU A 284 -21.18 15.54 33.66
CA LEU A 284 -20.70 14.38 32.92
C LEU A 284 -19.50 13.74 33.65
N LYS A 285 -19.54 12.42 33.86
CA LYS A 285 -18.49 11.63 34.50
C LYS A 285 -17.26 11.53 33.59
N LYS A 286 -16.07 11.44 34.20
CA LYS A 286 -14.79 11.43 33.47
C LYS A 286 -14.65 10.20 32.57
N GLU A 287 -15.23 9.08 32.97
CA GLU A 287 -15.22 7.81 32.22
C GLU A 287 -16.08 7.88 30.95
N ALA A 288 -17.04 8.80 30.89
CA ALA A 288 -17.81 9.08 29.68
C ALA A 288 -17.00 9.93 28.67
N ILE A 289 -15.92 10.59 29.12
CA ILE A 289 -15.11 11.52 28.32
C ILE A 289 -14.00 10.79 27.54
N SER A 290 -13.63 9.55 27.88
CA SER A 290 -12.59 8.80 27.14
C SER A 290 -12.96 8.51 25.68
N ASP A 291 -14.25 8.43 25.36
CA ASP A 291 -14.73 8.34 23.97
C ASP A 291 -14.72 9.71 23.26
N ALA A 292 -14.75 10.81 24.02
CA ALA A 292 -14.65 12.18 23.50
C ALA A 292 -13.21 12.56 23.11
N GLU A 293 -12.18 11.92 23.70
CA GLU A 293 -10.78 12.05 23.28
C GLU A 293 -10.58 11.65 21.80
N LYS A 294 -11.42 10.74 21.28
CA LYS A 294 -11.46 10.35 19.87
C LYS A 294 -11.93 11.47 18.93
N TYR A 295 -12.60 12.50 19.46
CA TYR A 295 -13.24 13.60 18.71
C TYR A 295 -12.71 14.99 19.11
N GLN A 296 -11.58 15.05 19.82
CA GLN A 296 -10.87 16.28 20.18
C GLN A 296 -11.74 17.35 20.89
N LEU A 297 -12.75 16.95 21.67
CA LEU A 297 -13.54 17.89 22.47
C LEU A 297 -12.72 18.39 23.67
N LEU A 298 -12.97 19.64 24.08
CA LEU A 298 -12.35 20.26 25.26
C LEU A 298 -12.43 19.34 26.48
N ARG A 299 -11.32 19.26 27.24
CA ARG A 299 -11.25 18.57 28.53
C ARG A 299 -12.11 19.21 29.63
N GLU A 300 -12.74 20.35 29.34
CA GLU A 300 -13.65 20.98 30.29
C GLU A 300 -14.84 20.05 30.59
N PRO A 301 -15.22 19.90 31.87
CA PRO A 301 -16.40 19.14 32.22
C PRO A 301 -17.65 19.81 31.61
N TYR A 302 -18.48 19.02 30.94
CA TYR A 302 -19.82 19.44 30.52
C TYR A 302 -20.83 19.20 31.64
N GLN A 303 -21.85 20.06 31.70
CA GLN A 303 -22.92 19.98 32.67
C GLN A 303 -24.26 20.17 31.98
N VAL A 304 -25.22 19.30 32.31
CA VAL A 304 -26.63 19.51 32.03
C VAL A 304 -27.22 20.34 33.16
N THR A 305 -27.85 21.45 32.81
CA THR A 305 -28.59 22.31 33.72
C THR A 305 -30.04 22.33 33.29
N LEU A 306 -30.94 21.95 34.20
CA LEU A 306 -32.38 22.03 33.94
C LEU A 306 -32.81 23.50 34.01
N ILE A 307 -33.50 23.95 32.97
CA ILE A 307 -34.04 25.31 32.82
C ILE A 307 -35.56 25.23 32.64
N ASP A 308 -36.26 26.34 32.77
CA ASP A 308 -37.75 26.33 32.79
C ASP A 308 -38.37 25.77 31.51
N ILE A 309 -37.66 25.89 30.39
CA ILE A 309 -38.08 25.43 29.06
C ILE A 309 -37.49 24.07 28.65
N GLY A 310 -36.74 23.40 29.54
CA GLY A 310 -36.17 22.08 29.27
C GLY A 310 -34.80 21.86 29.92
N ALA A 311 -33.78 21.53 29.11
CA ALA A 311 -32.42 21.28 29.60
C ALA A 311 -31.35 21.89 28.69
N ALA A 312 -30.33 22.47 29.30
CA ALA A 312 -29.15 22.99 28.60
C ALA A 312 -27.92 22.14 28.92
N LEU A 313 -27.25 21.62 27.90
CA LEU A 313 -25.95 20.97 28.02
C LEU A 313 -24.88 21.92 27.49
N ALA A 314 -23.99 22.36 28.37
CA ALA A 314 -22.94 23.32 28.06
C ALA A 314 -21.67 23.01 28.87
N PRO A 315 -20.51 23.56 28.48
CA PRO A 315 -19.34 23.61 29.35
C PRO A 315 -19.73 24.19 30.74
N VAL A 316 -19.12 23.69 31.81
CA VAL A 316 -19.43 24.17 33.18
C VAL A 316 -19.31 25.70 33.30
N SER A 317 -18.34 26.29 32.59
CA SER A 317 -18.12 27.74 32.47
C SER A 317 -19.32 28.49 31.88
N PHE A 318 -20.05 27.90 30.92
CA PHE A 318 -21.26 28.48 30.31
C PHE A 318 -22.52 28.21 31.14
N SER A 319 -22.58 27.06 31.81
CA SER A 319 -23.81 26.53 32.42
C SER A 319 -24.45 27.47 33.45
N ALA A 320 -23.65 28.26 34.17
CA ALA A 320 -24.14 29.25 35.13
C ALA A 320 -24.93 30.38 34.44
N ALA A 321 -24.38 30.94 33.38
CA ALA A 321 -25.01 32.05 32.66
C ALA A 321 -26.21 31.61 31.80
N VAL A 322 -26.21 30.37 31.27
CA VAL A 322 -27.41 29.78 30.64
C VAL A 322 -28.55 29.63 31.65
N LYS A 323 -28.24 29.34 32.91
CA LYS A 323 -29.22 29.24 33.99
C LYS A 323 -29.83 30.58 34.37
N GLU A 324 -29.01 31.64 34.38
CA GLU A 324 -29.44 32.99 34.74
C GLU A 324 -30.26 33.65 33.63
N ASN A 325 -29.93 33.41 32.36
CA ASN A 325 -30.66 33.99 31.24
C ASN A 325 -30.73 33.07 30.01
N PRO A 326 -31.62 32.04 30.03
CA PRO A 326 -31.73 31.08 28.94
C PRO A 326 -32.18 31.69 27.61
N HIS A 327 -32.80 32.88 27.64
CA HIS A 327 -33.29 33.55 26.43
C HIS A 327 -32.19 34.21 25.60
N LEU A 328 -31.02 34.54 26.16
CA LEU A 328 -29.89 35.17 25.44
C LEU A 328 -29.50 34.38 24.19
N ILE A 329 -29.41 33.06 24.34
CA ILE A 329 -28.97 32.15 23.28
C ILE A 329 -29.98 32.15 22.11
N SER A 330 -31.27 32.13 22.46
CA SER A 330 -32.38 32.04 21.52
C SER A 330 -32.66 33.37 20.77
N ASN A 331 -32.04 34.46 21.22
CA ASN A 331 -32.22 35.83 20.73
C ASN A 331 -31.08 36.35 19.84
N SER A 332 -30.00 35.58 19.66
CA SER A 332 -28.91 35.92 18.73
C SER A 332 -29.41 36.10 17.30
N MET A 333 -28.72 36.92 16.50
CA MET A 333 -29.05 37.16 15.10
C MET A 333 -29.16 35.85 14.32
N VAL A 334 -28.20 34.93 14.49
CA VAL A 334 -28.17 33.63 13.80
C VAL A 334 -29.35 32.75 14.23
N ALA A 335 -29.73 32.75 15.51
CA ALA A 335 -30.89 32.00 16.00
C ALA A 335 -32.20 32.58 15.47
N LYS A 336 -32.35 33.92 15.46
CA LYS A 336 -33.49 34.61 14.86
C LYS A 336 -33.56 34.31 13.36
N PHE A 337 -32.44 34.32 12.66
CA PHE A 337 -32.39 34.02 11.22
C PHE A 337 -32.78 32.57 10.92
N ALA A 338 -32.29 31.60 11.71
CA ALA A 338 -32.72 30.20 11.67
C ALA A 338 -34.23 30.07 11.87
N LYS A 339 -34.80 30.77 12.86
CA LYS A 339 -36.24 30.76 13.17
C LYS A 339 -37.10 31.40 12.08
N THR A 340 -36.62 32.45 11.41
CA THR A 340 -37.37 33.09 10.31
C THR A 340 -37.38 32.25 9.03
N THR A 341 -36.36 31.40 8.83
CA THR A 341 -36.27 30.51 7.66
C THR A 341 -36.89 29.15 7.93
N GLY A 342 -36.81 28.69 9.19
CA GLY A 342 -37.43 27.46 9.67
C GLY A 342 -38.93 27.61 9.80
N LYS A 343 -39.70 26.96 8.93
CA LYS A 343 -41.15 26.81 9.14
C LYS A 343 -41.36 25.80 10.27
N ARG A 344 -42.46 25.91 11.04
CA ARG A 344 -42.77 24.97 12.15
C ARG A 344 -42.80 23.49 11.73
N GLN A 345 -42.94 23.22 10.44
CA GLN A 345 -42.99 21.89 9.83
C GLN A 345 -41.62 21.39 9.33
N ASP A 346 -40.56 22.16 9.52
CA ASP A 346 -39.23 21.78 9.09
C ASP A 346 -38.66 20.72 10.04
N LEU A 347 -38.04 19.70 9.45
CA LEU A 347 -37.35 18.63 10.18
C LEU A 347 -36.09 19.20 10.83
N ALA A 348 -35.35 19.97 10.05
CA ALA A 348 -34.13 20.63 10.47
C ALA A 348 -34.04 21.99 9.78
N ALA A 349 -33.57 22.99 10.52
CA ALA A 349 -33.14 24.27 10.00
C ALA A 349 -31.73 24.57 10.51
N ILE A 350 -30.83 24.96 9.62
CA ILE A 350 -29.48 25.39 9.95
C ILE A 350 -29.32 26.86 9.56
N ALA A 351 -28.71 27.67 10.41
CA ALA A 351 -28.25 29.01 10.06
C ALA A 351 -26.79 29.17 10.43
N ILE A 352 -26.07 29.90 9.59
CA ILE A 352 -24.63 30.11 9.70
C ILE A 352 -24.37 31.59 9.48
N ARG A 353 -23.65 32.22 10.41
CA ARG A 353 -23.02 33.51 10.18
C ARG A 353 -21.69 33.28 9.49
N VAL A 354 -21.55 33.89 8.33
CA VAL A 354 -20.38 33.67 7.48
C VAL A 354 -19.23 34.55 8.00
N PRO A 355 -18.03 34.00 8.27
CA PRO A 355 -16.87 34.79 8.65
C PRO A 355 -16.43 35.71 7.50
N GLU A 356 -15.90 36.89 7.81
CA GLU A 356 -15.37 37.81 6.79
C GLU A 356 -14.14 37.25 6.04
N ASN A 357 -13.39 36.36 6.68
CA ASN A 357 -12.19 35.73 6.16
C ASN A 357 -12.35 34.20 6.14
N ILE A 358 -12.87 33.65 5.05
CA ILE A 358 -12.99 32.20 4.87
C ILE A 358 -11.68 31.65 4.30
N ILE A 359 -11.05 30.70 4.99
CA ILE A 359 -9.84 30.03 4.51
C ILE A 359 -10.22 29.02 3.42
N PRO A 360 -9.62 29.05 2.21
CA PRO A 360 -9.89 28.07 1.16
C PRO A 360 -9.64 26.61 1.60
N GLY A 361 -10.48 25.66 1.19
CA GLY A 361 -10.26 24.22 1.40
C GLY A 361 -10.98 23.57 2.60
N TRP A 362 -11.82 24.33 3.30
CA TRP A 362 -12.56 23.82 4.47
C TRP A 362 -13.66 22.83 4.10
N GLU A 363 -14.24 22.98 2.92
CA GLU A 363 -15.28 22.12 2.36
C GLU A 363 -14.80 20.70 2.08
N LYS A 364 -13.57 20.56 1.56
CA LYS A 364 -12.97 19.26 1.28
C LYS A 364 -12.85 18.41 2.54
N LYS A 365 -12.66 19.04 3.70
CA LYS A 365 -12.56 18.34 4.99
C LYS A 365 -13.91 17.85 5.51
N ILE A 366 -15.02 18.51 5.14
CA ILE A 366 -16.38 18.04 5.42
C ILE A 366 -16.76 16.92 4.44
N GLN A 367 -16.50 17.11 3.15
CA GLN A 367 -16.84 16.16 2.09
C GLN A 367 -16.07 14.82 2.21
N ASN A 368 -14.78 14.87 2.54
CA ASN A 368 -13.93 13.67 2.65
C ASN A 368 -14.02 12.99 4.02
N HIS A 369 -14.92 13.47 4.89
CA HIS A 369 -15.03 12.91 6.22
C HIS A 369 -15.69 11.52 6.17
N PRO A 370 -15.11 10.46 6.77
CA PRO A 370 -15.59 9.07 6.62
C PRO A 370 -17.05 8.83 7.02
N ALA A 371 -17.60 9.67 7.91
CA ALA A 371 -19.02 9.61 8.24
C ALA A 371 -19.89 10.12 7.08
N VAL A 372 -19.51 11.22 6.44
CA VAL A 372 -20.24 11.80 5.28
C VAL A 372 -20.29 10.79 4.13
N GLN A 373 -19.22 10.02 3.91
CA GLN A 373 -19.15 8.98 2.88
C GLN A 373 -19.95 7.69 3.19
N ALA A 374 -20.37 7.47 4.44
CA ALA A 374 -21.01 6.22 4.86
C ALA A 374 -22.55 6.19 4.69
N ASN A 375 -23.21 7.32 4.44
CA ASN A 375 -24.65 7.38 4.13
C ASN A 375 -24.91 8.36 2.98
N PRO A 376 -25.44 7.93 1.82
CA PRO A 376 -25.64 8.76 0.64
C PRO A 376 -26.53 9.99 0.90
N GLN A 377 -27.60 9.82 1.67
CA GLN A 377 -28.54 10.92 1.98
C GLN A 377 -27.92 11.99 2.85
N THR A 378 -26.84 11.63 3.55
CA THR A 378 -26.09 12.62 4.28
C THR A 378 -24.86 13.15 3.57
N ALA A 379 -24.15 12.30 2.84
CA ALA A 379 -23.16 12.75 1.88
C ALA A 379 -23.72 13.94 1.09
N MET A 380 -25.00 13.79 0.74
CA MET A 380 -25.88 14.80 0.18
C MET A 380 -26.21 15.99 1.11
N ILE A 381 -26.77 15.85 2.32
CA ILE A 381 -27.11 17.05 3.15
C ILE A 381 -25.87 17.83 3.63
N ALA A 382 -24.85 17.12 4.12
CA ALA A 382 -23.59 17.71 4.55
C ALA A 382 -22.77 18.22 3.36
N GLY A 383 -22.81 17.51 2.23
CA GLY A 383 -22.24 17.95 0.96
C GLY A 383 -22.96 19.17 0.41
N MET A 384 -24.29 19.23 0.37
CA MET A 384 -25.05 20.40 -0.07
C MET A 384 -24.80 21.60 0.85
N GLY A 385 -24.88 21.42 2.18
CA GLY A 385 -24.64 22.50 3.13
C GLY A 385 -23.20 23.04 3.07
N SER A 386 -22.20 22.17 3.08
CA SER A 386 -20.79 22.61 3.01
C SER A 386 -20.40 23.12 1.63
N THR A 387 -20.92 22.54 0.55
CA THR A 387 -20.58 22.92 -0.82
C THR A 387 -21.29 24.19 -1.26
N ILE A 388 -22.55 24.40 -0.88
CA ILE A 388 -23.23 25.70 -1.08
C ILE A 388 -22.43 26.79 -0.36
N VAL A 389 -22.02 26.55 0.89
CA VAL A 389 -21.29 27.54 1.69
C VAL A 389 -19.86 27.75 1.17
N SER A 390 -19.24 26.75 0.52
CA SER A 390 -17.84 26.83 0.03
C SER A 390 -17.69 27.33 -1.38
N GLN A 391 -18.65 27.07 -2.26
CA GLN A 391 -18.79 27.73 -3.56
C GLN A 391 -19.03 29.20 -3.39
N LEU A 392 -19.83 29.48 -2.37
CA LEU A 392 -20.02 30.81 -1.97
C LEU A 392 -18.80 31.31 -1.15
N ALA A 393 -17.77 30.56 -0.73
CA ALA A 393 -16.71 31.14 0.11
C ALA A 393 -15.94 32.33 -0.53
N GLY A 394 -15.81 32.36 -1.86
CA GLY A 394 -15.37 33.55 -2.60
C GLY A 394 -16.48 34.57 -2.90
N SER A 395 -17.74 34.14 -2.97
CA SER A 395 -18.94 34.93 -3.31
C SER A 395 -19.97 35.14 -2.16
N LEU A 396 -19.61 34.79 -0.91
CA LEU A 396 -20.26 34.97 0.41
C LEU A 396 -19.53 36.06 1.19
N LYS A 397 -18.38 36.55 0.70
CA LYS A 397 -17.90 37.86 1.15
C LYS A 397 -19.04 38.89 1.19
N PRO A 398 -20.00 38.90 0.25
CA PRO A 398 -21.19 39.75 0.30
C PRO A 398 -22.31 39.26 1.24
N VAL A 399 -22.21 38.10 1.88
CA VAL A 399 -23.26 37.48 2.72
C VAL A 399 -22.86 37.55 4.20
N ASP A 400 -23.78 38.00 5.04
CA ASP A 400 -23.60 38.08 6.50
C ASP A 400 -24.08 36.79 7.16
N VAL A 401 -25.31 36.38 6.86
CA VAL A 401 -25.95 35.18 7.44
C VAL A 401 -26.67 34.41 6.34
N LEU A 402 -26.60 33.09 6.39
CA LEU A 402 -27.40 32.20 5.54
C LEU A 402 -28.15 31.17 6.37
N ALA A 403 -29.25 30.66 5.84
CA ALA A 403 -30.03 29.61 6.45
C ALA A 403 -30.61 28.65 5.42
N LEU A 404 -30.73 27.39 5.82
CA LEU A 404 -31.33 26.30 5.07
C LEU A 404 -32.36 25.60 5.97
N GLY A 405 -33.57 25.40 5.47
CA GLY A 405 -34.64 24.64 6.11
C GLY A 405 -35.03 23.45 5.22
N PHE A 406 -35.22 22.28 5.81
CA PHE A 406 -35.67 21.09 5.06
C PHE A 406 -36.94 20.50 5.68
N ARG A 407 -37.92 20.19 4.83
CA ARG A 407 -39.20 19.63 5.26
C ARG A 407 -39.77 18.59 4.31
N PHE A 408 -40.67 17.78 4.85
CA PHE A 408 -41.53 16.91 4.05
C PHE A 408 -42.89 17.60 3.83
N THR A 409 -43.27 17.78 2.56
CA THR A 409 -44.60 18.27 2.17
C THR A 409 -45.51 17.07 1.95
N GLY A 410 -46.13 16.58 3.03
CA GLY A 410 -46.99 15.39 3.02
C GLY A 410 -46.25 14.06 2.89
N GLN A 411 -46.94 13.02 2.37
CA GLN A 411 -46.38 11.66 2.26
C GLN A 411 -45.34 11.52 1.14
N LYS A 412 -45.42 12.34 0.08
CA LYS A 412 -44.59 12.18 -1.13
C LYS A 412 -43.81 13.42 -1.55
N GLY A 413 -44.02 14.58 -0.93
CA GLY A 413 -43.31 15.81 -1.27
C GLY A 413 -42.09 16.08 -0.38
N ARG A 414 -41.13 16.81 -0.94
CA ARG A 414 -39.97 17.41 -0.28
C ARG A 414 -40.00 18.91 -0.51
N ALA A 415 -39.47 19.67 0.43
CA ALA A 415 -39.16 21.07 0.19
C ALA A 415 -37.86 21.48 0.87
N LEU A 416 -37.13 22.36 0.20
CA LEU A 416 -35.90 23.00 0.67
C LEU A 416 -36.14 24.51 0.66
N SER A 417 -36.00 25.12 1.83
CA SER A 417 -36.01 26.57 2.01
C SER A 417 -34.57 27.06 2.16
N TYR A 418 -34.21 28.09 1.43
CA TYR A 418 -32.92 28.76 1.50
C TYR A 418 -33.16 30.25 1.73
N ALA A 419 -32.35 30.86 2.58
CA ALA A 419 -32.32 32.31 2.73
C ALA A 419 -30.90 32.79 2.97
N GLN A 420 -30.55 33.95 2.41
CA GLN A 420 -29.31 34.65 2.70
C GLN A 420 -29.57 36.13 2.95
N GLN A 421 -28.90 36.68 3.95
CA GLN A 421 -28.83 38.10 4.24
C GLN A 421 -27.51 38.62 3.68
N PHE A 422 -27.57 39.58 2.76
CA PHE A 422 -26.37 40.24 2.27
C PHE A 422 -25.85 41.26 3.29
N ARG A 423 -24.52 41.44 3.34
CA ARG A 423 -23.84 42.45 4.16
C ARG A 423 -24.25 43.86 3.73
N PRO A 424 -24.16 44.84 4.65
CA PRO A 424 -24.28 46.25 4.28
C PRO A 424 -23.31 46.61 3.14
N GLY A 425 -23.79 47.33 2.11
CA GLY A 425 -23.01 47.76 0.96
C GLY A 425 -23.01 46.80 -0.24
N VAL A 426 -23.66 45.65 -0.13
CA VAL A 426 -23.82 44.69 -1.24
C VAL A 426 -25.17 44.89 -1.91
N ASP A 427 -25.15 45.03 -3.24
CA ASP A 427 -26.35 45.08 -4.07
C ASP A 427 -26.93 43.67 -4.29
N GLY A 428 -27.67 43.19 -3.30
CA GLY A 428 -28.40 41.91 -3.38
C GLY A 428 -29.54 41.93 -4.40
N GLU A 429 -30.04 43.12 -4.76
CA GLU A 429 -31.15 43.26 -5.71
C GLU A 429 -30.71 42.90 -7.12
N LYS A 430 -29.47 43.26 -7.49
CA LYS A 430 -28.87 42.81 -8.76
C LYS A 430 -28.87 41.30 -8.90
N VAL A 431 -28.46 40.57 -7.85
CA VAL A 431 -28.43 39.09 -7.85
C VAL A 431 -29.84 38.51 -7.98
N TYR A 432 -30.81 39.09 -7.26
CA TYR A 432 -32.22 38.71 -7.38
C TYR A 432 -32.75 38.91 -8.81
N ARG A 433 -32.50 40.08 -9.42
CA ARG A 433 -32.94 40.36 -10.81
C ARG A 433 -32.35 39.38 -11.81
N GLN A 434 -31.08 39.01 -11.66
CA GLN A 434 -30.44 38.00 -12.52
C GLN A 434 -31.10 36.62 -12.40
N LEU A 435 -31.40 36.18 -11.18
CA LEU A 435 -32.11 34.92 -10.95
C LEU A 435 -33.57 34.96 -11.45
N ALA A 436 -34.21 36.13 -11.44
CA ALA A 436 -35.57 36.33 -11.90
C ALA A 436 -35.70 36.51 -13.43
N ALA A 437 -34.62 36.86 -14.14
CA ALA A 437 -34.64 37.25 -15.55
C ALA A 437 -35.02 36.13 -16.55
N ALA A 438 -35.18 34.88 -16.08
CA ALA A 438 -35.75 33.74 -16.80
C ALA A 438 -35.12 33.35 -18.16
N ASN A 439 -34.08 34.03 -18.66
CA ASN A 439 -33.42 33.66 -19.92
C ASN A 439 -31.94 33.27 -19.69
N PRO A 440 -31.59 31.97 -19.73
CA PRO A 440 -30.20 31.51 -19.55
C PRO A 440 -29.27 31.87 -20.74
N ALA A 441 -29.81 32.42 -21.84
CA ALA A 441 -29.03 32.86 -22.99
C ALA A 441 -28.48 34.30 -22.87
N ASP A 442 -28.79 35.02 -21.80
CA ASP A 442 -28.22 36.34 -21.56
C ASP A 442 -26.70 36.23 -21.29
N SER A 443 -25.92 36.96 -22.08
CA SER A 443 -24.45 36.98 -22.01
C SER A 443 -23.88 37.46 -20.66
N GLU A 444 -24.68 38.20 -19.87
CA GLU A 444 -24.30 38.62 -18.51
C GLU A 444 -24.51 37.51 -17.46
N ILE A 445 -25.27 36.45 -17.81
CA ILE A 445 -25.59 35.33 -16.91
C ILE A 445 -24.61 34.19 -17.16
N LYS A 446 -23.59 34.09 -16.30
CA LYS A 446 -22.56 33.05 -16.36
C LYS A 446 -22.58 32.21 -15.08
N GLY A 447 -21.96 31.04 -15.15
CA GLY A 447 -21.65 30.27 -13.97
C GLY A 447 -22.91 29.71 -13.27
N ILE A 448 -22.93 29.81 -11.93
CA ILE A 448 -23.91 29.14 -11.05
C ILE A 448 -25.32 29.70 -11.27
N ILE A 449 -25.42 31.00 -11.57
CA ILE A 449 -26.71 31.69 -11.81
C ILE A 449 -27.43 31.06 -13.01
N ARG A 450 -26.70 30.75 -14.10
CA ARG A 450 -27.27 30.09 -15.28
C ARG A 450 -27.86 28.73 -14.93
N ASN A 451 -27.09 27.89 -14.24
CA ASN A 451 -27.54 26.54 -13.89
C ASN A 451 -28.72 26.56 -12.90
N LEU A 452 -28.78 27.55 -12.00
CA LEU A 452 -29.93 27.75 -11.12
C LEU A 452 -31.17 28.19 -11.90
N ILE A 453 -31.03 29.04 -12.92
CA ILE A 453 -32.13 29.39 -13.83
C ILE A 453 -32.61 28.16 -14.62
N GLU A 454 -31.69 27.34 -15.13
CA GLU A 454 -32.04 26.09 -15.80
C GLU A 454 -32.77 25.13 -14.84
N LEU A 455 -32.37 25.06 -13.57
CA LEU A 455 -33.06 24.30 -12.53
C LEU A 455 -34.45 24.90 -12.21
N PHE A 456 -34.60 26.23 -12.21
CA PHE A 456 -35.89 26.91 -12.02
C PHE A 456 -36.87 26.65 -13.17
N GLN A 457 -36.36 26.43 -14.38
CA GLN A 457 -37.17 26.14 -15.57
C GLN A 457 -37.60 24.66 -15.67
N ASP A 458 -36.97 23.76 -14.91
CA ASP A 458 -37.35 22.35 -14.91
C ASP A 458 -38.73 22.16 -14.26
N GLN A 459 -39.70 21.75 -15.09
CA GLN A 459 -41.11 21.60 -14.70
C GLN A 459 -41.34 20.57 -13.59
N ARG A 460 -40.35 19.71 -13.30
CA ARG A 460 -40.43 18.75 -12.18
C ARG A 460 -40.34 19.42 -10.81
N TYR A 461 -39.84 20.65 -10.76
CA TYR A 461 -39.57 21.37 -9.52
C TYR A 461 -40.40 22.66 -9.44
N GLN A 462 -41.11 22.83 -8.32
CA GLN A 462 -41.74 24.11 -8.02
C GLN A 462 -40.77 24.97 -7.22
N HIS A 463 -40.66 26.25 -7.57
CA HIS A 463 -39.80 27.18 -6.86
C HIS A 463 -40.52 28.50 -6.56
N ARG A 464 -40.04 29.21 -5.53
CA ARG A 464 -40.45 30.59 -5.21
C ARG A 464 -39.20 31.38 -4.83
N LEU A 465 -39.00 32.51 -5.50
CA LEU A 465 -37.91 33.45 -5.25
C LEU A 465 -38.50 34.74 -4.65
N ASP A 466 -37.90 35.26 -3.58
CA ASP A 466 -38.33 36.48 -2.89
C ASP A 466 -37.12 37.32 -2.46
N PHE A 467 -37.25 38.65 -2.45
CA PHE A 467 -36.21 39.57 -2.03
C PHE A 467 -36.78 40.76 -1.25
N LYS A 468 -36.35 40.91 0.02
CA LYS A 468 -36.78 42.02 0.90
C LYS A 468 -35.70 42.34 1.92
N ASN A 469 -35.48 43.62 2.25
CA ASN A 469 -34.50 44.06 3.27
C ASN A 469 -33.08 43.51 3.04
N ASN A 470 -32.63 43.49 1.78
CA ASN A 470 -31.35 42.90 1.37
C ASN A 470 -31.21 41.40 1.72
N ARG A 471 -32.34 40.70 1.79
CA ARG A 471 -32.43 39.26 2.03
C ARG A 471 -33.02 38.59 0.80
N LEU A 472 -32.30 37.61 0.26
CA LEU A 472 -32.78 36.71 -0.78
C LEU A 472 -33.34 35.45 -0.12
N ALA A 473 -34.52 35.01 -0.54
CA ALA A 473 -35.13 33.77 -0.10
C ALA A 473 -35.58 32.93 -1.30
N LEU A 474 -35.35 31.62 -1.20
CA LEU A 474 -35.65 30.65 -2.25
C LEU A 474 -36.30 29.42 -1.61
N ASP A 475 -37.49 29.06 -2.06
CA ASP A 475 -38.14 27.81 -1.70
C ASP A 475 -38.17 26.89 -2.93
N PHE A 476 -37.77 25.63 -2.77
CA PHE A 476 -37.97 24.55 -3.73
C PHE A 476 -38.91 23.50 -3.17
N SER A 477 -39.69 22.86 -4.04
CA SER A 477 -40.41 21.64 -3.71
C SER A 477 -40.48 20.67 -4.88
N TRP A 478 -40.31 19.39 -4.58
CA TRP A 478 -40.28 18.28 -5.55
C TRP A 478 -40.90 17.01 -4.97
N SER A 479 -41.12 16.01 -5.83
CA SER A 479 -41.67 14.71 -5.42
C SER A 479 -40.57 13.71 -5.05
N LYS A 480 -40.87 12.75 -4.16
CA LYS A 480 -39.93 11.69 -3.72
C LYS A 480 -39.30 10.92 -4.89
N LYS A 481 -40.02 10.71 -6.00
CA LYS A 481 -39.49 9.99 -7.18
C LYS A 481 -38.33 10.74 -7.85
N GLU A 482 -38.32 12.05 -7.69
CA GLU A 482 -37.30 12.93 -8.22
C GLU A 482 -36.18 13.19 -7.22
N ASP A 483 -36.10 12.47 -6.08
CA ASP A 483 -35.06 12.71 -5.07
C ASP A 483 -33.67 12.61 -5.74
N GLU A 484 -33.34 11.53 -6.43
CA GLU A 484 -32.03 11.38 -7.09
C GLU A 484 -31.79 12.40 -8.21
N ALA A 485 -32.80 12.66 -9.05
CA ALA A 485 -32.70 13.57 -10.17
C ALA A 485 -32.56 15.03 -9.72
N PHE A 486 -33.36 15.48 -8.76
CA PHE A 486 -33.28 16.84 -8.19
C PHE A 486 -31.94 17.06 -7.52
N LEU A 487 -31.44 16.06 -6.79
CA LEU A 487 -30.15 16.16 -6.12
C LEU A 487 -29.00 16.16 -7.09
N THR A 488 -29.07 15.34 -8.15
CA THR A 488 -28.09 15.35 -9.23
C THR A 488 -28.09 16.68 -9.96
N ALA A 489 -29.26 17.24 -10.28
CA ALA A 489 -29.41 18.52 -10.96
C ALA A 489 -28.93 19.69 -10.09
N LEU A 490 -29.34 19.75 -8.81
CA LEU A 490 -28.89 20.75 -7.86
C LEU A 490 -27.38 20.62 -7.60
N THR A 491 -26.86 19.40 -7.54
CA THR A 491 -25.43 19.09 -7.43
C THR A 491 -24.66 19.49 -8.69
N ALA A 492 -25.15 19.22 -9.89
CA ALA A 492 -24.52 19.66 -11.13
C ALA A 492 -24.54 21.18 -11.26
N ALA A 493 -25.66 21.80 -10.88
CA ALA A 493 -25.85 23.25 -10.92
C ALA A 493 -24.93 24.00 -9.96
N THR A 494 -24.65 23.38 -8.81
CA THR A 494 -23.71 23.89 -7.81
C THR A 494 -22.31 23.30 -8.06
N ILE A 495 -22.04 22.06 -7.66
CA ILE A 495 -20.74 21.36 -7.65
C ILE A 495 -20.04 21.26 -9.02
N GLY A 496 -20.77 21.07 -10.13
CA GLY A 496 -20.19 20.89 -11.47
C GLY A 496 -19.27 22.04 -11.90
N GLN A 497 -19.54 23.26 -11.44
CA GLN A 497 -18.72 24.42 -11.74
C GLN A 497 -17.60 24.72 -10.74
N LEU A 498 -17.65 24.17 -9.51
CA LEU A 498 -16.47 24.20 -8.64
C LEU A 498 -15.35 23.40 -9.27
N PHE A 499 -15.68 22.23 -9.82
CA PHE A 499 -14.71 21.48 -10.58
C PHE A 499 -14.37 22.24 -11.86
N ALA A 500 -15.31 22.69 -12.69
CA ALA A 500 -14.92 23.45 -13.90
C ALA A 500 -14.01 24.69 -13.65
N GLY A 501 -14.20 25.42 -12.53
CA GLY A 501 -13.37 26.56 -12.13
C GLY A 501 -12.11 26.21 -11.30
N SER A 502 -12.03 25.03 -10.68
CA SER A 502 -10.82 24.49 -10.02
C SER A 502 -10.06 23.46 -10.87
N MET A 503 -10.64 23.07 -12.00
CA MET A 503 -10.06 22.26 -13.09
C MET A 503 -9.28 23.13 -14.08
N ASP A 504 -9.09 24.40 -13.76
CA ASP A 504 -8.36 25.34 -14.59
C ASP A 504 -6.86 25.07 -14.45
N LEU A 505 -6.40 23.99 -15.09
CA LEU A 505 -4.99 23.66 -15.19
C LEU A 505 -4.33 24.74 -16.03
N SER A 506 -3.44 25.52 -15.41
CA SER A 506 -2.65 26.48 -16.16
C SER A 506 -1.61 25.74 -17.01
N PRO A 507 -1.35 26.19 -18.26
CA PRO A 507 -0.25 25.65 -19.06
C PRO A 507 1.08 25.71 -18.32
N THR A 508 1.96 24.75 -18.56
CA THR A 508 3.29 24.74 -17.94
C THR A 508 4.08 25.99 -18.40
N PRO A 509 4.64 26.78 -17.47
CA PRO A 509 5.49 27.91 -17.83
C PRO A 509 6.82 27.43 -18.42
N GLY A 510 7.31 28.10 -19.46
CA GLY A 510 8.58 27.77 -20.12
C GLY A 510 8.49 26.60 -21.10
N GLN A 511 9.59 25.85 -21.22
CA GLN A 511 9.68 24.64 -22.05
C GLN A 511 8.91 23.48 -21.41
N VAL A 512 8.14 22.75 -22.21
CA VAL A 512 7.42 21.55 -21.79
C VAL A 512 8.27 20.32 -22.14
N GLU A 513 8.55 19.47 -21.15
CA GLU A 513 9.23 18.20 -21.38
C GLU A 513 8.25 17.21 -22.04
N THR A 514 8.63 16.64 -23.19
CA THR A 514 7.81 15.67 -23.90
C THR A 514 8.07 14.25 -23.41
N ARG A 515 7.00 13.56 -23.00
CA ARG A 515 6.98 12.12 -22.72
C ARG A 515 5.79 11.48 -23.45
N TYR A 516 6.08 10.37 -24.12
CA TYR A 516 5.07 9.65 -24.89
C TYR A 516 4.40 8.58 -24.04
N ALA A 517 3.12 8.35 -24.32
CA ALA A 517 2.37 7.19 -23.85
C ALA A 517 2.16 6.20 -24.99
N THR A 518 1.87 4.95 -24.65
CA THR A 518 1.34 3.99 -25.61
C THR A 518 -0.07 4.44 -26.00
N GLU A 519 -0.32 4.58 -27.29
CA GLU A 519 -1.67 4.87 -27.79
C GLU A 519 -2.60 3.69 -27.44
N PRO A 520 -3.73 3.94 -26.75
CA PRO A 520 -4.68 2.87 -26.48
C PRO A 520 -5.34 2.41 -27.79
N ASP A 521 -5.53 1.11 -27.94
CA ASP A 521 -6.34 0.57 -29.02
C ASP A 521 -7.83 0.84 -28.71
N ILE A 522 -8.43 1.76 -29.46
CA ILE A 522 -9.81 2.21 -29.27
C ILE A 522 -10.70 1.52 -30.29
N VAL A 523 -11.60 0.67 -29.80
CA VAL A 523 -12.62 0.01 -30.61
C VAL A 523 -13.93 0.76 -30.45
N THR A 524 -14.37 1.44 -31.51
CA THR A 524 -15.55 2.34 -31.48
C THR A 524 -16.88 1.62 -31.31
N ALA A 525 -16.98 0.39 -31.80
CA ALA A 525 -18.15 -0.47 -31.63
C ALA A 525 -17.73 -1.91 -31.38
N VAL A 526 -18.26 -2.49 -30.31
CA VAL A 526 -17.96 -3.86 -29.88
C VAL A 526 -19.23 -4.69 -29.92
N ASP A 527 -19.16 -5.88 -30.51
CA ASP A 527 -20.24 -6.88 -30.45
C ASP A 527 -20.38 -7.39 -29.01
N THR A 528 -21.37 -6.85 -28.30
CA THR A 528 -21.58 -7.14 -26.87
C THR A 528 -22.00 -8.58 -26.63
N ASP A 529 -22.76 -9.19 -27.53
CA ASP A 529 -23.22 -10.57 -27.38
C ASP A 529 -22.06 -11.54 -27.56
N GLN A 530 -21.22 -11.33 -28.58
CA GLN A 530 -20.01 -12.12 -28.75
C GLN A 530 -19.04 -11.91 -27.56
N LEU A 531 -18.89 -10.68 -27.08
CA LEU A 531 -17.99 -10.38 -25.96
C LEU A 531 -18.43 -11.05 -24.65
N LYS A 532 -19.73 -11.00 -24.30
CA LYS A 532 -20.29 -11.66 -23.10
C LYS A 532 -19.95 -13.15 -23.05
N THR A 533 -19.95 -13.84 -24.19
CA THR A 533 -19.61 -15.28 -24.24
C THR A 533 -18.14 -15.57 -23.92
N LYS A 534 -17.24 -14.59 -24.09
CA LYS A 534 -15.79 -14.76 -23.94
C LYS A 534 -15.27 -14.22 -22.60
N ILE A 535 -15.90 -13.20 -22.01
CA ILE A 535 -15.45 -12.51 -20.79
C ILE A 535 -15.09 -13.50 -19.65
N PRO A 536 -15.97 -14.44 -19.24
CA PRO A 536 -15.66 -15.31 -18.10
C PRO A 536 -14.40 -16.15 -18.32
N GLN A 537 -14.22 -16.66 -19.54
CA GLN A 537 -13.05 -17.47 -19.87
C GLN A 537 -11.77 -16.62 -19.94
N MET A 538 -11.84 -15.41 -20.51
CA MET A 538 -10.69 -14.50 -20.58
C MET A 538 -10.19 -14.08 -19.19
N VAL A 539 -11.12 -13.79 -18.26
CA VAL A 539 -10.78 -13.46 -16.87
C VAL A 539 -10.20 -14.67 -16.16
N LYS A 540 -10.80 -15.85 -16.34
CA LYS A 540 -10.29 -17.10 -15.77
C LYS A 540 -8.89 -17.45 -16.26
N ASP A 541 -8.62 -17.28 -17.55
CA ASP A 541 -7.31 -17.54 -18.17
C ASP A 541 -6.24 -16.53 -17.73
N SER A 542 -6.65 -15.38 -17.20
CA SER A 542 -5.74 -14.34 -16.70
C SER A 542 -5.50 -14.42 -15.19
N LEU A 543 -6.15 -15.36 -14.49
CA LEU A 543 -6.03 -15.55 -13.04
C LEU A 543 -5.20 -16.78 -12.67
N PHE A 544 -4.19 -16.56 -11.82
CA PHE A 544 -3.24 -17.58 -11.42
C PHE A 544 -3.10 -17.65 -9.89
N PRO A 545 -3.05 -18.85 -9.29
CA PRO A 545 -2.72 -19.00 -7.88
C PRO A 545 -1.38 -18.35 -7.54
N GLY A 546 -1.39 -17.37 -6.64
CA GLY A 546 -0.21 -16.68 -6.12
C GLY A 546 0.20 -17.24 -4.76
N HIS A 547 0.65 -16.36 -3.86
CA HIS A 547 1.17 -16.76 -2.55
C HIS A 547 0.09 -16.96 -1.48
N TYR A 548 0.29 -17.96 -0.62
CA TYR A 548 -0.46 -18.14 0.62
C TYR A 548 0.25 -17.46 1.80
N TRP A 549 -0.42 -16.51 2.43
CA TRP A 549 0.11 -15.73 3.53
C TRP A 549 -0.43 -16.26 4.86
N ASP A 550 0.39 -17.02 5.59
CA ASP A 550 0.05 -17.51 6.93
C ASP A 550 0.28 -16.44 7.99
N ARG A 551 -0.67 -15.51 8.11
CA ARG A 551 -0.66 -14.45 9.13
C ARG A 551 -1.38 -14.89 10.40
N GLU A 552 -1.03 -16.04 10.97
CA GLU A 552 -1.57 -16.64 12.21
C GLU A 552 -3.10 -16.57 12.36
N ASP A 553 -3.64 -15.44 12.80
CA ASP A 553 -5.08 -15.20 12.99
C ASP A 553 -5.83 -14.85 11.69
N LYS A 554 -5.13 -14.40 10.64
CA LYS A 554 -5.72 -13.90 9.39
C LYS A 554 -5.04 -14.43 8.13
N PRO A 555 -5.08 -15.76 7.88
CA PRO A 555 -4.57 -16.28 6.64
C PRO A 555 -5.31 -15.71 5.43
N GLN A 556 -4.59 -15.58 4.31
CA GLN A 556 -5.14 -15.15 3.03
C GLN A 556 -4.35 -15.78 1.87
N MET A 557 -5.04 -16.04 0.75
CA MET A 557 -4.43 -16.46 -0.51
C MET A 557 -4.54 -15.30 -1.51
N THR A 558 -3.48 -15.05 -2.28
CA THR A 558 -3.55 -14.10 -3.40
C THR A 558 -3.70 -14.86 -4.73
N LEU A 559 -4.48 -14.31 -5.65
CA LEU A 559 -4.45 -14.67 -7.06
C LEU A 559 -3.78 -13.55 -7.85
N ASP A 560 -2.76 -13.90 -8.62
CA ASP A 560 -2.15 -12.99 -9.57
C ASP A 560 -3.10 -12.79 -10.75
N LEU A 561 -3.30 -11.54 -11.13
CA LEU A 561 -4.03 -11.18 -12.34
C LEU A 561 -3.04 -10.67 -13.37
N ASP A 562 -2.98 -11.31 -14.54
CA ASP A 562 -2.33 -10.72 -15.71
C ASP A 562 -3.32 -9.78 -16.43
N THR A 563 -2.82 -8.83 -17.22
CA THR A 563 -3.66 -7.88 -17.98
C THR A 563 -4.64 -8.63 -18.89
N ILE A 564 -5.91 -8.26 -18.83
CA ILE A 564 -6.98 -8.94 -19.58
C ILE A 564 -7.15 -8.26 -20.95
N ASP A 565 -7.01 -9.06 -22.00
CA ASP A 565 -7.05 -8.62 -23.41
C ASP A 565 -8.49 -8.36 -23.92
N LEU A 566 -9.20 -7.43 -23.28
CA LEU A 566 -10.56 -7.01 -23.64
C LEU A 566 -10.53 -5.79 -24.58
N PRO A 567 -11.49 -5.65 -25.52
CA PRO A 567 -11.70 -4.37 -26.23
C PRO A 567 -11.87 -3.23 -25.22
N ASN A 568 -11.21 -2.10 -25.46
CA ASN A 568 -11.26 -0.93 -24.58
C ASN A 568 -10.87 -1.23 -23.11
N ALA A 569 -10.07 -2.28 -22.83
CA ALA A 569 -9.71 -2.70 -21.47
C ALA A 569 -9.10 -1.58 -20.61
N ALA A 570 -8.36 -0.65 -21.24
CA ALA A 570 -7.77 0.51 -20.56
C ALA A 570 -8.82 1.48 -20.00
N LEU A 571 -10.06 1.42 -20.48
CA LEU A 571 -11.23 2.19 -20.03
C LEU A 571 -12.17 1.36 -19.14
N ALA A 572 -11.98 0.04 -19.08
CA ALA A 572 -12.85 -0.84 -18.33
C ALA A 572 -12.52 -0.85 -16.85
N GLU A 573 -13.52 -1.19 -16.04
CA GLU A 573 -13.42 -1.26 -14.59
C GLU A 573 -14.09 -2.55 -14.09
N MET A 574 -13.47 -3.21 -13.12
CA MET A 574 -13.96 -4.49 -12.62
C MET A 574 -13.93 -4.49 -11.09
N THR A 575 -14.98 -4.98 -10.45
CA THR A 575 -14.98 -5.30 -9.01
C THR A 575 -15.18 -6.79 -8.80
N TYR A 576 -14.76 -7.30 -7.64
CA TYR A 576 -14.89 -8.72 -7.34
C TYR A 576 -15.34 -8.97 -5.90
N GLU A 577 -15.93 -10.14 -5.68
CA GLU A 577 -16.34 -10.66 -4.38
C GLU A 577 -16.13 -12.17 -4.37
N ALA A 578 -15.32 -12.68 -3.44
CA ALA A 578 -15.21 -14.12 -3.22
C ALA A 578 -16.49 -14.63 -2.55
N LYS A 579 -17.20 -15.55 -3.22
CA LYS A 579 -18.47 -16.12 -2.75
C LYS A 579 -18.26 -17.37 -1.91
N SER A 580 -17.29 -18.19 -2.28
CA SER A 580 -16.91 -19.41 -1.54
C SER A 580 -15.45 -19.74 -1.76
N ILE A 581 -14.86 -20.43 -0.79
CA ILE A 581 -13.58 -21.12 -0.91
C ILE A 581 -13.77 -22.51 -0.35
N THR A 582 -13.56 -23.53 -1.17
CA THR A 582 -13.77 -24.92 -0.79
C THR A 582 -12.46 -25.68 -0.69
N SER A 583 -12.39 -26.55 0.29
CA SER A 583 -11.32 -27.53 0.44
C SER A 583 -11.54 -28.76 -0.45
N PRO A 584 -10.52 -29.64 -0.61
CA PRO A 584 -10.66 -30.84 -1.43
C PRO A 584 -11.79 -31.79 -0.98
N ASP A 585 -12.15 -31.76 0.30
CA ASP A 585 -13.27 -32.51 0.89
C ASP A 585 -14.61 -31.73 0.89
N GLY A 586 -14.65 -30.54 0.28
CA GLY A 586 -15.86 -29.73 0.10
C GLY A 586 -16.24 -28.86 1.29
N ARG A 587 -15.37 -28.70 2.31
CA ARG A 587 -15.63 -27.79 3.44
C ARG A 587 -15.44 -26.34 2.99
N GLU A 588 -16.37 -25.47 3.41
CA GLU A 588 -16.29 -24.03 3.21
C GLU A 588 -15.26 -23.40 4.15
N VAL A 589 -14.23 -22.77 3.58
CA VAL A 589 -13.09 -22.16 4.29
C VAL A 589 -12.94 -20.66 4.03
N LEU A 590 -13.88 -20.02 3.32
CA LEU A 590 -13.93 -18.57 3.19
C LEU A 590 -14.19 -17.89 4.55
N ARG A 591 -13.40 -16.87 4.87
CA ARG A 591 -13.69 -15.96 5.97
C ARG A 591 -14.49 -14.77 5.46
N VAL A 592 -15.78 -14.73 5.76
CA VAL A 592 -16.66 -13.60 5.44
C VAL A 592 -16.31 -12.42 6.34
N GLU A 593 -16.13 -11.24 5.74
CA GLU A 593 -15.87 -10.00 6.47
C GLU A 593 -17.00 -9.01 6.14
N GLU A 594 -17.82 -8.68 7.15
CA GLU A 594 -19.09 -7.94 6.98
C GLU A 594 -18.94 -6.46 6.58
N SER A 595 -17.72 -5.96 6.35
CA SER A 595 -17.48 -4.51 6.21
C SER A 595 -16.24 -4.20 5.38
N LYS A 596 -16.20 -4.61 4.11
CA LYS A 596 -15.17 -4.14 3.18
C LYS A 596 -15.78 -3.54 1.92
N PHE A 597 -15.20 -2.41 1.52
CA PHE A 597 -15.35 -1.86 0.17
C PHE A 597 -15.04 -2.96 -0.85
N LYS A 598 -15.86 -3.08 -1.89
CA LYS A 598 -15.59 -3.99 -3.01
C LYS A 598 -14.30 -3.54 -3.70
N PRO A 599 -13.23 -4.35 -3.72
CA PRO A 599 -11.99 -3.94 -4.35
C PRO A 599 -12.21 -3.69 -5.84
N ARG A 600 -11.60 -2.62 -6.36
CA ARG A 600 -11.68 -2.22 -7.76
C ARG A 600 -10.38 -2.57 -8.47
N ILE A 601 -10.50 -3.11 -9.67
CA ILE A 601 -9.43 -3.55 -10.56
C ILE A 601 -9.62 -2.87 -11.91
N GLN A 602 -8.51 -2.49 -12.54
CA GLN A 602 -8.50 -2.04 -13.93
C GLN A 602 -7.97 -3.17 -14.81
N PRO A 603 -8.84 -3.92 -15.51
CA PRO A 603 -8.43 -5.12 -16.26
C PRO A 603 -7.42 -4.84 -17.37
N GLY A 604 -7.44 -3.65 -17.98
CA GLY A 604 -6.45 -3.23 -18.98
C GLY A 604 -5.19 -2.57 -18.42
N SER A 605 -5.03 -2.48 -17.09
CA SER A 605 -3.80 -1.96 -16.49
C SER A 605 -2.63 -2.89 -16.80
N LEU A 606 -1.43 -2.33 -17.01
CA LEU A 606 -0.17 -3.10 -17.09
C LEU A 606 0.16 -3.78 -15.75
N PHE A 607 -0.37 -3.24 -14.65
CA PHE A 607 -0.25 -3.76 -13.30
C PHE A 607 -1.64 -3.88 -12.68
N PRO A 608 -2.47 -4.85 -13.11
CA PRO A 608 -3.84 -4.97 -12.62
C PRO A 608 -3.89 -5.45 -11.15
N GLY A 609 -2.76 -5.89 -10.60
CA GLY A 609 -2.57 -6.20 -9.19
C GLY A 609 -2.86 -7.66 -8.85
N ASN A 610 -3.35 -7.90 -7.63
CA ASN A 610 -3.74 -9.22 -7.16
C ASN A 610 -5.14 -9.21 -6.54
N ILE A 611 -5.80 -10.36 -6.58
CA ILE A 611 -7.06 -10.62 -5.90
C ILE A 611 -6.74 -11.30 -4.57
N SER A 612 -7.16 -10.68 -3.47
CA SER A 612 -7.01 -11.27 -2.13
C SER A 612 -8.24 -12.08 -1.74
N LEU A 613 -8.02 -13.33 -1.33
CA LEU A 613 -9.02 -14.28 -0.84
C LEU A 613 -8.80 -14.52 0.65
N ASN A 614 -9.78 -14.17 1.48
CA ASN A 614 -9.68 -14.30 2.94
C ASN A 614 -10.02 -15.72 3.39
N VAL A 615 -9.14 -16.36 4.16
CA VAL A 615 -9.30 -17.76 4.58
C VAL A 615 -9.58 -17.83 6.08
N LYS A 616 -10.35 -18.83 6.55
CA LYS A 616 -10.57 -19.08 7.98
C LYS A 616 -9.26 -19.44 8.69
N ALA A 617 -9.07 -18.92 9.90
CA ALA A 617 -7.91 -19.23 10.73
C ALA A 617 -7.73 -20.75 10.94
N GLY A 618 -6.47 -21.21 10.91
CA GLY A 618 -6.12 -22.63 11.05
C GLY A 618 -6.37 -23.50 9.82
N THR A 619 -6.75 -22.91 8.67
CA THR A 619 -6.82 -23.62 7.39
C THR A 619 -5.42 -23.72 6.79
N PRO A 620 -4.86 -24.90 6.52
CA PRO A 620 -3.58 -25.02 5.82
C PRO A 620 -3.73 -24.74 4.32
N PRO A 621 -2.64 -24.41 3.60
CA PRO A 621 -2.68 -24.20 2.14
C PRO A 621 -3.26 -25.41 1.39
N ASP A 622 -2.88 -26.64 1.79
CA ASP A 622 -3.35 -27.89 1.16
C ASP A 622 -4.89 -28.06 1.20
N ASP A 623 -5.59 -27.34 2.09
CA ASP A 623 -7.05 -27.31 2.20
C ASP A 623 -7.69 -26.26 1.28
N LEU A 624 -6.97 -25.66 0.34
CA LEU A 624 -7.51 -24.68 -0.63
C LEU A 624 -7.65 -25.30 -2.03
N ALA A 625 -8.83 -25.86 -2.35
CA ALA A 625 -9.05 -26.47 -3.65
C ALA A 625 -9.55 -25.45 -4.69
N LYS A 626 -10.68 -24.80 -4.42
CA LYS A 626 -11.36 -23.94 -5.41
C LYS A 626 -11.94 -22.71 -4.75
N ALA A 627 -12.02 -21.61 -5.50
CA ALA A 627 -12.80 -20.43 -5.13
C ALA A 627 -13.85 -20.13 -6.18
N SER A 628 -15.06 -19.78 -5.73
CA SER A 628 -16.07 -19.15 -6.57
C SER A 628 -16.01 -17.63 -6.37
N ILE A 629 -15.81 -16.90 -7.45
CA ILE A 629 -15.61 -15.44 -7.40
C ILE A 629 -16.60 -14.79 -8.34
N TYR A 630 -17.41 -13.89 -7.77
CA TYR A 630 -18.31 -13.03 -8.50
C TYR A 630 -17.58 -11.77 -8.94
N PHE A 631 -17.69 -11.44 -10.22
CA PHE A 631 -17.15 -10.23 -10.82
C PHE A 631 -18.27 -9.35 -11.35
N HIS A 632 -18.04 -8.04 -11.29
CA HIS A 632 -18.88 -7.03 -11.91
C HIS A 632 -18.00 -6.17 -12.81
N LEU A 633 -18.15 -6.34 -14.12
CA LEU A 633 -17.33 -5.69 -15.13
C LEU A 633 -18.12 -4.62 -15.86
N THR A 634 -17.58 -3.41 -15.92
CA THR A 634 -18.07 -2.31 -16.74
C THR A 634 -17.06 -2.04 -17.85
N VAL A 635 -17.45 -2.19 -19.12
CA VAL A 635 -16.59 -1.99 -20.29
C VAL A 635 -17.30 -1.04 -21.26
N PRO A 636 -16.64 0.02 -21.76
CA PRO A 636 -17.17 0.81 -22.86
C PRO A 636 -17.22 -0.01 -24.16
N VAL A 637 -18.41 -0.10 -24.76
CA VAL A 637 -18.66 -0.94 -25.94
C VAL A 637 -19.12 -0.15 -27.16
N ALA A 638 -19.61 1.08 -26.95
CA ALA A 638 -19.79 2.06 -28.00
C ALA A 638 -19.12 3.38 -27.59
N LEU A 639 -18.22 3.87 -28.43
CA LEU A 639 -17.43 5.08 -28.21
C LEU A 639 -17.61 6.02 -29.40
N GLU A 640 -17.67 7.31 -29.13
CA GLU A 640 -17.42 8.34 -30.15
C GLU A 640 -16.06 8.99 -29.95
N VAL A 641 -15.39 9.24 -31.06
CA VAL A 641 -14.11 9.92 -31.08
C VAL A 641 -14.29 11.24 -31.83
N LEU A 642 -14.04 12.34 -31.13
CA LEU A 642 -14.17 13.69 -31.66
C LEU A 642 -12.81 14.37 -31.60
N ASP A 643 -12.26 14.72 -32.77
CA ASP A 643 -10.93 15.31 -32.87
C ASP A 643 -10.98 16.84 -32.74
N PHE A 644 -10.00 17.47 -32.11
CA PHE A 644 -9.78 18.91 -32.12
C PHE A 644 -8.34 19.17 -32.55
N ALA A 645 -8.15 20.12 -33.47
CA ALA A 645 -6.84 20.62 -33.85
C ALA A 645 -6.41 21.75 -32.89
N ALA A 646 -5.11 21.99 -32.75
CA ALA A 646 -4.58 23.08 -31.93
C ALA A 646 -5.13 24.49 -32.32
N GLU A 647 -5.63 24.63 -33.54
CA GLU A 647 -6.22 25.86 -34.07
C GLU A 647 -7.65 26.13 -33.55
N ASN A 648 -8.33 25.11 -33.02
CA ASN A 648 -9.70 25.25 -32.53
C ASN A 648 -9.74 26.13 -31.27
N GLN A 649 -10.57 27.17 -31.31
CA GLN A 649 -10.69 28.15 -30.21
C GLN A 649 -11.53 27.60 -29.05
N PRO A 650 -11.26 28.04 -27.80
CA PRO A 650 -12.20 27.89 -26.69
C PRO A 650 -13.63 28.27 -27.10
N GLY A 651 -14.60 27.42 -26.76
CA GLY A 651 -15.99 27.50 -27.18
C GLY A 651 -16.34 26.69 -28.44
N SER A 652 -15.36 26.13 -29.16
CA SER A 652 -15.62 25.25 -30.31
C SER A 652 -16.45 24.04 -29.90
N VAL A 653 -17.49 23.72 -30.67
CA VAL A 653 -18.41 22.61 -30.39
C VAL A 653 -18.30 21.55 -31.49
N LYS A 654 -18.25 20.28 -31.11
CA LYS A 654 -18.43 19.14 -32.02
C LYS A 654 -19.57 18.26 -31.54
N GLU A 655 -20.41 17.85 -32.46
CA GLU A 655 -21.59 17.01 -32.18
C GLU A 655 -21.58 15.77 -33.07
N ALA A 656 -21.81 14.60 -32.47
CA ALA A 656 -21.99 13.34 -33.18
C ALA A 656 -22.85 12.39 -32.35
N ALA A 657 -23.79 11.69 -32.98
CA ALA A 657 -24.62 10.66 -32.34
C ALA A 657 -25.31 11.08 -31.01
N GLY A 658 -25.77 12.34 -30.93
CA GLY A 658 -26.42 12.90 -29.73
C GLY A 658 -25.46 13.33 -28.61
N ILE A 659 -24.15 13.14 -28.80
CA ILE A 659 -23.11 13.69 -27.94
C ILE A 659 -22.71 15.07 -28.47
N ARG A 660 -22.65 16.03 -27.56
CA ARG A 660 -22.09 17.35 -27.81
C ARG A 660 -20.87 17.56 -26.93
N VAL A 661 -19.71 17.81 -27.54
CA VAL A 661 -18.47 18.18 -26.84
C VAL A 661 -18.13 19.63 -27.14
N THR A 662 -17.91 20.42 -26.10
CA THR A 662 -17.45 21.80 -26.18
C THR A 662 -16.02 21.89 -25.66
N LEU A 663 -15.13 22.49 -26.45
CA LEU A 663 -13.76 22.76 -26.08
C LEU A 663 -13.71 23.95 -25.12
N GLY A 664 -13.25 23.75 -23.90
CA GLY A 664 -13.04 24.83 -22.91
C GLY A 664 -11.67 25.49 -23.06
N ARG A 665 -10.62 24.70 -23.29
CA ARG A 665 -9.25 25.15 -23.50
C ARG A 665 -8.48 24.14 -24.35
N LEU A 666 -7.60 24.64 -25.22
CA LEU A 666 -6.53 23.86 -25.85
C LEU A 666 -5.32 24.77 -26.00
N GLU A 667 -4.39 24.70 -25.05
CA GLU A 667 -3.27 25.64 -24.98
C GLU A 667 -2.02 24.91 -24.48
N LYS A 668 -0.94 24.94 -25.30
CA LYS A 668 0.32 24.25 -25.04
C LYS A 668 0.12 22.79 -24.63
N ASP A 669 0.30 22.49 -23.34
CA ASP A 669 0.25 21.15 -22.75
C ASP A 669 -1.06 20.87 -22.01
N VAL A 670 -2.05 21.77 -22.06
CA VAL A 670 -3.33 21.61 -21.37
C VAL A 670 -4.49 21.58 -22.35
N ALA A 671 -5.40 20.62 -22.14
CA ALA A 671 -6.70 20.57 -22.80
C ALA A 671 -7.84 20.46 -21.78
N GLN A 672 -8.92 21.17 -22.03
CA GLN A 672 -10.16 21.12 -21.26
C GLN A 672 -11.35 20.98 -22.20
N VAL A 673 -12.23 20.03 -21.91
CA VAL A 673 -13.48 19.82 -22.64
C VAL A 673 -14.63 19.61 -21.67
N SER A 674 -15.84 19.89 -22.14
CA SER A 674 -17.09 19.48 -21.50
C SER A 674 -17.97 18.74 -22.50
N SER A 675 -18.75 17.76 -22.06
CA SER A 675 -19.70 17.06 -22.90
C SER A 675 -21.07 16.96 -22.26
N SER A 676 -22.07 16.79 -23.13
CA SER A 676 -23.42 16.36 -22.78
C SER A 676 -23.83 15.20 -23.68
N GLY A 677 -24.58 14.25 -23.14
CA GLY A 677 -25.12 13.10 -23.89
C GLY A 677 -24.25 11.83 -23.88
N GLY A 678 -23.13 11.81 -23.14
CA GLY A 678 -22.29 10.62 -22.94
C GLY A 678 -22.11 10.28 -21.45
N GLU A 679 -21.77 9.03 -21.16
CA GLU A 679 -21.60 8.49 -19.79
C GLU A 679 -20.27 8.91 -19.15
N SER A 680 -19.21 8.96 -19.95
CA SER A 680 -17.87 9.33 -19.52
C SER A 680 -17.02 9.79 -20.70
N MET A 681 -15.84 10.35 -20.43
CA MET A 681 -14.92 10.82 -21.46
C MET A 681 -13.45 10.64 -21.07
N ARG A 682 -12.58 10.50 -22.08
CA ARG A 682 -11.13 10.57 -21.96
C ARG A 682 -10.52 11.44 -23.05
N LEU A 683 -9.38 12.03 -22.72
CA LEU A 683 -8.58 12.84 -23.62
C LEU A 683 -7.31 12.08 -24.03
N LEU A 684 -7.03 12.06 -25.33
CA LEU A 684 -5.77 11.60 -25.90
C LEU A 684 -5.16 12.78 -26.67
N ALA A 685 -3.99 13.24 -26.26
CA ALA A 685 -3.30 14.33 -26.94
C ALA A 685 -2.11 13.80 -27.75
N TYR A 686 -1.82 14.45 -28.86
CA TYR A 686 -0.74 14.08 -29.77
C TYR A 686 0.12 15.29 -30.09
N ASP A 687 1.42 15.06 -30.27
CA ASP A 687 2.33 16.09 -30.73
C ASP A 687 2.30 16.27 -32.26
N GLN A 688 3.12 17.19 -32.77
CA GLN A 688 3.26 17.46 -34.20
C GLN A 688 3.78 16.27 -35.03
N THR A 689 4.39 15.27 -34.37
CA THR A 689 4.87 14.04 -35.04
C THR A 689 3.80 12.96 -35.09
N GLY A 690 2.63 13.19 -34.49
CA GLY A 690 1.53 12.24 -34.38
C GLY A 690 1.71 11.22 -33.27
N LYS A 691 2.64 11.42 -32.31
CA LYS A 691 2.84 10.51 -31.18
C LYS A 691 1.97 10.91 -29.99
N ALA A 692 1.34 9.91 -29.36
CA ALA A 692 0.50 10.12 -28.18
C ALA A 692 1.33 10.60 -26.97
N LEU A 693 0.86 11.65 -26.32
CA LEU A 693 1.47 12.26 -25.14
C LEU A 693 0.99 11.58 -23.86
N ALA A 694 1.88 11.43 -22.88
CA ALA A 694 1.51 10.97 -21.55
C ALA A 694 0.72 12.05 -20.80
N SER A 695 -0.26 11.65 -19.99
CA SER A 695 -0.94 12.58 -19.08
C SER A 695 -0.12 12.75 -17.80
N ARG A 696 0.06 14.00 -17.37
CA ARG A 696 0.77 14.35 -16.12
C ARG A 696 -0.21 14.46 -14.95
N GLU A 697 -1.30 15.16 -15.20
CA GLU A 697 -2.39 15.38 -14.25
C GLU A 697 -3.70 15.45 -15.04
N SER A 698 -4.74 14.86 -14.48
CA SER A 698 -6.06 14.89 -15.08
C SER A 698 -7.08 15.08 -13.98
N MET A 699 -8.04 15.96 -14.24
CA MET A 699 -9.21 16.17 -13.41
C MET A 699 -10.41 15.87 -14.28
N SER A 700 -11.31 15.02 -13.79
CA SER A 700 -12.49 14.59 -14.53
C SER A 700 -13.74 14.61 -13.66
N THR A 701 -14.85 14.98 -14.30
CA THR A 701 -16.23 14.73 -13.88
C THR A 701 -16.92 13.95 -15.01
N PRO A 702 -18.15 13.43 -14.82
CA PRO A 702 -18.88 12.76 -15.90
C PRO A 702 -19.06 13.62 -17.16
N SER A 703 -19.15 14.95 -16.99
CA SER A 703 -19.44 15.91 -18.07
C SER A 703 -18.29 16.85 -18.42
N SER A 704 -17.11 16.77 -17.77
CA SER A 704 -15.97 17.60 -18.11
C SER A 704 -14.63 16.97 -17.73
N VAL A 705 -13.63 17.15 -18.58
CA VAL A 705 -12.25 16.71 -18.32
C VAL A 705 -11.30 17.85 -18.64
N SER A 706 -10.35 18.06 -17.73
CA SER A 706 -9.18 18.92 -17.91
C SER A 706 -7.92 18.09 -17.67
N THR A 707 -6.98 18.09 -18.60
CA THR A 707 -5.77 17.27 -18.52
C THR A 707 -4.56 18.08 -18.96
N ARG A 708 -3.49 18.02 -18.17
CA ARG A 708 -2.14 18.44 -18.58
C ARG A 708 -1.39 17.22 -19.08
N PHE A 709 -0.77 17.36 -20.24
CA PHE A 709 0.04 16.35 -20.91
C PHE A 709 1.53 16.67 -20.78
N GLU A 710 2.36 15.65 -20.94
CA GLU A 710 3.81 15.78 -20.99
C GLU A 710 4.23 16.02 -22.45
N GLY A 711 3.98 17.24 -22.97
CA GLY A 711 4.32 17.67 -24.33
C GLY A 711 3.38 18.75 -24.85
N ILE A 712 3.75 19.41 -25.96
CA ILE A 712 2.88 20.40 -26.62
C ILE A 712 1.86 19.66 -27.50
N ILE A 713 0.58 19.95 -27.26
CA ILE A 713 -0.56 19.35 -27.95
C ILE A 713 -0.71 19.99 -29.33
N SER A 714 -0.59 19.18 -30.38
CA SER A 714 -0.90 19.54 -31.77
C SER A 714 -2.31 19.11 -32.16
N SER A 715 -2.78 17.98 -31.63
CA SER A 715 -4.14 17.50 -31.82
C SER A 715 -4.66 16.77 -30.57
N LEU A 716 -5.96 16.80 -30.38
CA LEU A 716 -6.66 16.24 -29.23
C LEU A 716 -7.80 15.34 -29.72
N LYS A 717 -7.81 14.08 -29.31
CA LYS A 717 -8.97 13.19 -29.49
C LYS A 717 -9.75 13.12 -28.18
N VAL A 718 -11.04 13.41 -28.26
CA VAL A 718 -11.98 13.25 -27.15
C VAL A 718 -12.75 11.96 -27.38
N VAL A 719 -12.47 10.96 -26.55
CA VAL A 719 -13.15 9.66 -26.58
C VAL A 719 -14.30 9.71 -25.58
N VAL A 720 -15.54 9.71 -26.06
CA VAL A 720 -16.75 9.76 -25.22
C VAL A 720 -17.44 8.40 -25.26
N THR A 721 -17.77 7.87 -24.09
CA THR A 721 -18.51 6.61 -23.96
C THR A 721 -19.99 6.85 -24.18
N ARG A 722 -20.56 6.21 -25.21
CA ARG A 722 -22.00 6.19 -25.48
C ARG A 722 -22.72 5.08 -24.74
N GLU A 723 -22.12 3.91 -24.74
CA GLU A 723 -22.72 2.71 -24.16
C GLU A 723 -21.68 1.96 -23.35
N ILE A 724 -22.10 1.56 -22.15
CA ILE A 724 -21.33 0.73 -21.23
C ILE A 724 -22.01 -0.62 -21.16
N LEU A 725 -21.25 -1.68 -21.44
CA LEU A 725 -21.63 -3.02 -21.06
C LEU A 725 -21.40 -3.17 -19.55
N ASP A 726 -22.49 -3.23 -18.80
CA ASP A 726 -22.47 -3.63 -17.40
C ASP A 726 -22.80 -5.13 -17.28
N TYR A 727 -21.79 -5.93 -16.92
CA TYR A 727 -21.86 -7.39 -17.00
C TYR A 727 -21.40 -8.07 -15.70
N PRO A 728 -22.35 -8.56 -14.88
CA PRO A 728 -22.04 -9.44 -13.77
C PRO A 728 -21.85 -10.88 -14.22
N PHE A 729 -20.84 -11.57 -13.67
CA PHE A 729 -20.59 -12.98 -13.94
C PHE A 729 -19.85 -13.64 -12.77
N GLU A 730 -19.85 -14.97 -12.74
CA GLU A 730 -19.16 -15.76 -11.71
C GLU A 730 -18.25 -16.77 -12.39
N ILE A 731 -17.06 -16.96 -11.81
CA ILE A 731 -16.11 -17.98 -12.27
C ILE A 731 -15.63 -18.83 -11.10
N GLU A 732 -15.33 -20.09 -11.40
CA GLU A 732 -14.63 -20.99 -10.50
C GLU A 732 -13.15 -21.05 -10.87
N VAL A 733 -12.30 -20.79 -9.88
CA VAL A 733 -10.83 -20.80 -10.00
C VAL A 733 -10.26 -21.92 -9.13
N ASP A 734 -9.38 -22.73 -9.71
CA ASP A 734 -8.56 -23.69 -8.99
C ASP A 734 -7.45 -22.96 -8.23
N LEU A 735 -7.39 -23.16 -6.90
CA LEU A 735 -6.45 -22.54 -5.99
C LEU A 735 -5.15 -23.34 -5.81
N ASN A 736 -4.99 -24.45 -6.53
CA ASN A 736 -3.78 -25.26 -6.56
C ASN A 736 -3.30 -25.71 -5.16
N GLN A 737 -4.25 -26.03 -4.27
CA GLN A 737 -3.94 -26.46 -2.90
C GLN A 737 -3.07 -25.41 -2.16
N GLY A 738 -3.36 -24.13 -2.41
CA GLY A 738 -2.65 -22.99 -1.81
C GLY A 738 -1.22 -22.80 -2.30
N ASN A 739 -0.76 -23.64 -3.24
CA ASN A 739 0.57 -23.51 -3.83
C ASN A 739 0.54 -22.49 -4.96
N GLU A 740 1.56 -21.63 -4.97
CA GLU A 740 1.80 -20.73 -6.09
C GLU A 740 1.98 -21.53 -7.38
N LEU A 741 1.44 -21.01 -8.48
CA LEU A 741 1.66 -21.59 -9.79
C LEU A 741 3.09 -21.28 -10.25
N VAL A 742 3.96 -22.28 -10.21
CA VAL A 742 5.36 -22.19 -10.65
C VAL A 742 5.58 -23.04 -11.89
N LEU A 743 6.34 -22.53 -12.86
CA LEU A 743 6.71 -23.25 -14.06
C LEU A 743 7.72 -24.36 -13.71
N SER A 744 7.61 -25.54 -14.32
CA SER A 744 8.59 -26.59 -14.05
C SER A 744 9.98 -26.18 -14.58
N ARG A 745 11.04 -26.62 -13.91
CA ARG A 745 12.44 -26.37 -14.32
C ARG A 745 12.94 -27.40 -15.35
N GLU A 746 11.99 -27.97 -16.10
CA GLU A 746 12.21 -28.95 -17.14
C GLU A 746 11.47 -28.52 -18.42
N PRO A 747 11.98 -28.85 -19.62
CA PRO A 747 11.30 -28.55 -20.87
C PRO A 747 9.91 -29.22 -20.95
N GLU A 748 8.86 -28.40 -20.97
CA GLU A 748 7.47 -28.83 -21.03
C GLU A 748 6.62 -27.98 -21.99
N ILE A 749 5.42 -28.45 -22.28
CA ILE A 749 4.37 -27.60 -22.88
C ILE A 749 3.54 -27.14 -21.69
N PRO A 750 3.64 -25.86 -21.27
CA PRO A 750 2.99 -25.40 -20.05
C PRO A 750 1.49 -25.58 -20.14
N VAL A 751 0.89 -26.09 -19.07
CA VAL A 751 -0.56 -26.32 -19.01
C VAL A 751 -1.33 -24.99 -19.06
N ARG A 752 -0.74 -23.93 -18.48
CA ARG A 752 -1.27 -22.57 -18.51
C ARG A 752 -0.29 -21.63 -19.21
N MET A 753 -0.82 -20.80 -20.09
CA MET A 753 -0.05 -19.74 -20.75
C MET A 753 -0.19 -18.43 -20.00
N ARG A 754 0.88 -17.63 -19.96
CA ARG A 754 0.87 -16.26 -19.43
C ARG A 754 1.47 -15.33 -20.45
N PHE A 755 0.88 -14.16 -20.62
CA PHE A 755 1.32 -13.16 -21.58
C PHE A 755 1.90 -11.95 -20.86
N ASN A 756 2.84 -11.28 -21.53
CA ASN A 756 3.36 -10.01 -21.07
C ASN A 756 2.93 -8.92 -22.05
N LEU A 757 2.11 -7.96 -21.59
CA LEU A 757 1.60 -6.86 -22.41
C LEU A 757 2.36 -5.53 -22.21
N HIS A 758 3.41 -5.49 -21.39
CA HIS A 758 4.24 -4.30 -21.22
C HIS A 758 4.85 -3.82 -22.55
N PRO A 759 4.84 -2.53 -22.89
CA PRO A 759 5.57 -2.05 -24.06
C PRO A 759 7.04 -2.51 -24.03
N ILE A 760 7.57 -2.93 -25.18
CA ILE A 760 9.00 -3.26 -25.29
C ILE A 760 9.76 -1.95 -25.38
N PRO A 761 10.67 -1.63 -24.44
CA PRO A 761 11.50 -0.45 -24.56
C PRO A 761 12.43 -0.61 -25.77
N THR A 762 12.50 0.43 -26.60
CA THR A 762 13.53 0.56 -27.64
C THR A 762 14.63 1.43 -27.07
N TYR A 763 15.76 0.81 -26.71
CA TYR A 763 16.89 1.52 -26.11
C TYR A 763 17.65 2.35 -27.14
N VAL A 764 17.99 3.57 -26.75
CA VAL A 764 18.78 4.48 -27.58
C VAL A 764 20.27 4.18 -27.49
N ASN A 765 20.98 4.31 -28.61
CA ASN A 765 22.43 4.25 -28.64
C ASN A 765 23.00 5.65 -28.36
N PHE A 766 23.89 5.76 -27.38
CA PHE A 766 24.60 7.01 -27.07
C PHE A 766 25.95 7.07 -27.78
N THR A 767 26.34 8.28 -28.13
CA THR A 767 27.69 8.63 -28.57
C THR A 767 28.43 9.38 -27.46
N PRO A 768 29.77 9.45 -27.48
CA PRO A 768 30.52 10.25 -26.53
C PRO A 768 30.08 11.73 -26.46
N GLU A 769 29.67 12.32 -27.59
CA GLU A 769 29.23 13.71 -27.63
C GLU A 769 27.89 13.92 -26.90
N ASP A 770 26.99 12.92 -26.91
CA ASP A 770 25.72 12.97 -26.17
C ASP A 770 25.92 13.02 -24.64
N LEU A 771 27.04 12.50 -24.16
CA LEU A 771 27.37 12.47 -22.73
C LEU A 771 28.23 13.66 -22.29
N LYS A 772 28.62 14.51 -23.24
CA LYS A 772 29.43 15.69 -22.98
C LYS A 772 28.58 16.76 -22.30
N ASN A 773 29.17 17.44 -21.31
CA ASN A 773 28.52 18.47 -20.50
C ASN A 773 27.37 17.97 -19.59
N LEU A 774 27.25 16.66 -19.37
CA LEU A 774 26.38 16.13 -18.33
C LEU A 774 26.85 16.65 -16.97
N ALA A 775 25.89 17.05 -16.13
CA ALA A 775 26.15 17.60 -14.82
C ALA A 775 25.25 16.94 -13.76
N VAL A 776 25.78 16.84 -12.55
CA VAL A 776 25.00 16.41 -11.38
C VAL A 776 24.14 17.57 -10.90
N VAL A 777 22.83 17.31 -10.75
CA VAL A 777 21.84 18.26 -10.27
C VAL A 777 21.46 17.92 -8.83
N TRP A 778 21.47 18.93 -7.96
CA TRP A 778 21.01 18.80 -6.57
C TRP A 778 19.53 19.16 -6.46
N THR A 779 18.72 18.23 -5.95
CA THR A 779 17.27 18.42 -5.79
C THR A 779 16.83 18.11 -4.36
N GLU A 780 16.16 19.06 -3.70
CA GLU A 780 15.55 18.85 -2.39
C GLU A 780 14.06 18.58 -2.54
N GLY A 781 13.54 17.59 -1.81
CA GLY A 781 12.15 17.18 -1.93
C GLY A 781 11.17 18.30 -1.55
N GLN A 782 10.40 18.77 -2.53
CA GLN A 782 9.30 19.73 -2.32
C GLN A 782 8.03 19.06 -1.79
N GLU A 783 6.98 19.84 -1.53
CA GLU A 783 5.65 19.32 -1.17
C GLU A 783 5.14 18.40 -2.30
N GLY A 784 4.77 17.15 -1.96
CA GLY A 784 4.46 16.10 -2.95
C GLY A 784 5.63 15.22 -3.41
N SER A 785 6.90 15.61 -3.18
CA SER A 785 8.06 14.71 -3.36
C SER A 785 8.35 13.90 -2.10
N TRP A 786 8.68 12.62 -2.31
CA TRP A 786 9.03 11.67 -1.26
C TRP A 786 10.51 11.75 -0.83
N ASN A 787 11.41 12.20 -1.72
CA ASN A 787 12.87 12.06 -1.55
C ASN A 787 13.65 13.32 -1.96
N ASP A 788 14.84 13.48 -1.37
CA ASP A 788 15.91 14.36 -1.88
C ASP A 788 16.78 13.56 -2.88
N SER A 789 17.49 14.20 -3.82
CA SER A 789 18.37 13.49 -4.76
C SER A 789 19.54 14.32 -5.31
N LEU A 790 20.61 13.61 -5.66
CA LEU A 790 21.57 14.04 -6.69
C LEU A 790 21.20 13.28 -7.97
N SER A 791 21.13 13.93 -9.14
CA SER A 791 20.75 13.25 -10.38
C SER A 791 21.52 13.72 -11.61
N ILE A 792 21.63 12.85 -12.61
CA ILE A 792 22.15 13.15 -13.94
C ILE A 792 21.04 12.85 -14.93
N LYS A 793 20.63 13.86 -15.70
CA LYS A 793 19.65 13.70 -16.78
C LYS A 793 20.36 13.43 -18.10
N LEU A 794 20.00 12.34 -18.76
CA LEU A 794 20.46 12.04 -20.11
C LEU A 794 19.62 12.80 -21.14
N PRO A 795 20.19 13.20 -22.30
CA PRO A 795 19.46 13.95 -23.32
C PRO A 795 18.33 13.15 -23.98
N GLN A 796 18.42 11.82 -23.94
CA GLN A 796 17.46 10.91 -24.56
C GLN A 796 17.27 9.63 -23.73
N GLY A 797 16.25 8.85 -24.06
CA GLY A 797 15.95 7.56 -23.45
C GLY A 797 14.73 6.89 -24.10
N PRO A 798 14.37 5.65 -23.72
CA PRO A 798 14.97 4.83 -22.65
C PRO A 798 16.39 4.36 -22.97
N PHE A 799 17.21 4.11 -21.95
CA PHE A 799 18.60 3.65 -22.08
C PHE A 799 18.81 2.32 -21.34
N SER A 800 19.91 1.63 -21.65
CA SER A 800 20.36 0.46 -20.91
C SER A 800 21.76 0.70 -20.35
N GLY A 801 21.96 0.49 -19.06
CA GLY A 801 23.22 0.78 -18.38
C GLY A 801 23.04 0.94 -16.88
N HIS A 802 24.11 1.35 -16.21
CA HIS A 802 24.10 1.66 -14.78
C HIS A 802 25.03 2.84 -14.48
N ALA A 803 24.85 3.45 -13.31
CA ALA A 803 25.72 4.49 -12.80
C ALA A 803 26.29 4.11 -11.44
N VAL A 804 27.59 4.27 -11.28
CA VAL A 804 28.29 4.14 -10.00
C VAL A 804 28.51 5.53 -9.43
N TRP A 805 28.08 5.74 -8.19
CA TRP A 805 28.16 7.03 -7.50
C TRP A 805 29.23 7.00 -6.41
N GLU A 806 30.18 7.92 -6.50
CA GLU A 806 31.04 8.38 -5.40
C GLU A 806 30.59 9.79 -5.02
N ALA A 807 30.02 9.94 -3.82
CA ALA A 807 29.51 11.23 -3.35
C ALA A 807 29.90 11.47 -1.88
N HIS A 808 30.53 12.61 -1.63
CA HIS A 808 31.00 13.04 -0.31
C HIS A 808 30.31 14.34 0.07
N PHE A 809 29.84 14.43 1.31
CA PHE A 809 29.01 15.54 1.77
C PHE A 809 29.70 16.34 2.87
N PHE A 810 29.59 17.66 2.80
CA PHE A 810 30.14 18.57 3.80
C PHE A 810 29.06 19.53 4.27
N GLY A 811 28.89 19.65 5.60
CA GLY A 811 27.98 20.62 6.21
C GLY A 811 28.64 22.00 6.33
N ARG A 812 28.13 22.84 7.23
CA ARG A 812 28.68 24.19 7.44
C ARG A 812 30.19 24.16 7.80
N ASN A 813 30.57 23.30 8.74
CA ASN A 813 31.95 23.27 9.29
C ASN A 813 32.55 21.86 9.35
N ASN A 814 31.80 20.82 8.97
CA ASN A 814 32.22 19.44 9.21
C ASN A 814 31.66 18.45 8.16
N PRO A 815 32.36 17.32 7.93
CA PRO A 815 31.87 16.26 7.06
C PRO A 815 30.52 15.68 7.51
N ARG A 816 29.72 15.22 6.54
CA ARG A 816 28.44 14.55 6.76
C ARG A 816 28.44 13.18 6.10
N LEU A 817 28.03 12.17 6.86
CA LEU A 817 27.80 10.82 6.35
C LEU A 817 26.31 10.68 6.04
N LEU A 818 25.96 10.78 4.76
CA LEU A 818 24.58 10.60 4.29
C LEU A 818 24.46 9.25 3.61
N ASN A 819 23.44 8.47 3.98
CA ASN A 819 23.12 7.20 3.33
C ASN A 819 22.09 7.44 2.22
N GLY A 820 22.37 6.95 1.03
CA GLY A 820 21.48 7.08 -0.12
C GLY A 820 21.46 5.82 -0.97
N SER A 821 20.48 5.74 -1.87
CA SER A 821 20.28 4.60 -2.77
C SER A 821 20.28 5.07 -4.22
N SER A 822 21.01 4.35 -5.07
CA SER A 822 20.97 4.57 -6.51
C SER A 822 19.60 4.13 -7.06
N ALA A 823 18.99 4.98 -7.87
CA ALA A 823 17.79 4.71 -8.64
C ALA A 823 18.02 5.18 -10.09
N GLN A 824 17.20 4.68 -11.00
CA GLN A 824 17.23 5.10 -12.40
C GLN A 824 15.80 5.17 -12.94
N SER A 825 15.54 6.12 -13.83
CA SER A 825 14.32 6.16 -14.64
C SER A 825 14.65 5.92 -16.11
N THR A 826 13.69 6.20 -17.00
CA THR A 826 13.91 6.11 -18.45
C THR A 826 14.92 7.13 -18.99
N LYS A 827 15.23 8.21 -18.26
CA LYS A 827 16.13 9.28 -18.75
C LYS A 827 17.08 9.83 -17.69
N ASP A 828 17.15 9.25 -16.50
CA ASP A 828 18.06 9.73 -15.46
C ASP A 828 18.64 8.62 -14.59
N PHE A 829 19.79 8.95 -14.01
CA PHE A 829 20.33 8.27 -12.85
C PHE A 829 20.19 9.20 -11.66
N SER A 830 19.81 8.65 -10.51
CA SER A 830 19.73 9.42 -9.28
C SER A 830 20.33 8.67 -8.10
N PHE A 831 20.91 9.41 -7.17
CA PHE A 831 21.27 8.96 -5.85
C PHE A 831 20.32 9.63 -4.86
N THR A 832 19.41 8.83 -4.31
CA THR A 832 18.22 9.28 -3.58
C THR A 832 18.40 9.15 -2.07
N PHE A 833 17.82 10.10 -1.33
CA PHE A 833 17.88 10.17 0.12
C PHE A 833 16.48 10.42 0.69
N ASP A 834 16.27 10.04 1.96
CA ASP A 834 15.07 10.45 2.68
C ASP A 834 14.92 11.98 2.64
N LYS A 835 13.67 12.44 2.55
CA LYS A 835 13.34 13.87 2.51
C LYS A 835 14.01 14.66 3.64
N GLY A 836 14.67 15.76 3.27
CA GLY A 836 15.35 16.67 4.19
C GLY A 836 16.75 16.24 4.64
N LYS A 837 17.25 15.08 4.20
CA LYS A 837 18.63 14.65 4.51
C LYS A 837 19.67 15.54 3.83
N LEU A 838 19.45 15.93 2.57
CA LEU A 838 20.40 16.77 1.83
C LEU A 838 20.56 18.16 2.47
N LYS A 839 19.54 18.65 3.20
CA LYS A 839 19.61 19.93 3.94
C LYS A 839 20.70 19.98 5.01
N GLN A 840 21.20 18.82 5.46
CA GLN A 840 22.29 18.73 6.43
C GLN A 840 23.66 19.05 5.82
N ALA A 841 23.75 19.03 4.49
CA ALA A 841 24.94 19.34 3.73
C ALA A 841 24.84 20.73 3.08
N SER A 842 25.97 21.43 3.11
CA SER A 842 26.18 22.72 2.45
C SER A 842 26.84 22.53 1.08
N ALA A 843 27.63 21.48 0.89
CA ALA A 843 28.21 21.07 -0.39
C ALA A 843 28.27 19.55 -0.54
N ALA A 844 28.35 19.09 -1.78
CA ALA A 844 28.72 17.72 -2.12
C ALA A 844 29.70 17.70 -3.29
N PHE A 845 30.64 16.77 -3.27
CA PHE A 845 31.57 16.54 -4.36
C PHE A 845 31.81 15.05 -4.57
N GLY A 846 32.33 14.71 -5.74
CA GLY A 846 32.71 13.33 -6.06
C GLY A 846 32.70 13.09 -7.55
N LYS A 847 32.35 11.86 -7.93
CA LYS A 847 32.38 11.38 -9.31
C LYS A 847 31.22 10.45 -9.57
N VAL A 848 30.72 10.45 -10.79
CA VAL A 848 29.74 9.47 -11.25
C VAL A 848 30.29 8.80 -12.49
N GLN A 849 30.46 7.48 -12.45
CA GLN A 849 30.84 6.69 -13.61
C GLN A 849 29.56 6.13 -14.24
N LEU A 850 29.26 6.57 -15.46
CA LEU A 850 28.19 6.03 -16.28
C LEU A 850 28.75 4.89 -17.11
N ASN A 851 28.06 3.75 -17.12
CA ASN A 851 28.38 2.61 -17.98
C ASN A 851 27.12 2.30 -18.81
N LEU A 852 27.07 2.79 -20.05
CA LEU A 852 25.92 2.69 -20.95
C LEU A 852 26.17 1.68 -22.06
N HIS A 853 25.21 0.80 -22.33
CA HIS A 853 25.27 -0.12 -23.45
C HIS A 853 25.07 0.63 -24.78
N THR A 854 25.87 0.30 -25.79
CA THR A 854 25.85 0.92 -27.13
C THR A 854 26.04 -0.14 -28.22
N ASP A 855 25.76 0.22 -29.47
CA ASP A 855 25.70 -0.73 -30.59
C ASP A 855 24.65 -1.83 -30.35
N ILE A 856 23.51 -1.42 -29.77
CA ILE A 856 22.40 -2.32 -29.43
C ILE A 856 21.72 -2.76 -30.73
N SER A 857 21.67 -4.07 -30.93
CA SER A 857 21.03 -4.72 -32.08
C SER A 857 19.98 -5.73 -31.65
N ARG A 858 18.85 -5.79 -32.36
CA ARG A 858 17.82 -6.81 -32.15
C ARG A 858 18.02 -7.98 -33.09
N LEU A 859 18.23 -9.16 -32.52
CA LEU A 859 18.30 -10.43 -33.23
C LEU A 859 16.94 -11.12 -33.18
N VAL A 860 16.57 -11.81 -34.27
CA VAL A 860 15.28 -12.50 -34.40
C VAL A 860 15.50 -13.96 -34.81
N PHE A 861 14.89 -14.89 -34.10
CA PHE A 861 15.03 -16.33 -34.31
C PHE A 861 13.66 -17.00 -34.42
N ASP A 862 13.48 -17.86 -35.43
CA ASP A 862 12.24 -18.62 -35.67
C ASP A 862 12.51 -20.14 -35.62
N PRO A 863 11.92 -20.89 -34.67
CA PRO A 863 12.05 -22.34 -34.54
C PRO A 863 11.40 -23.14 -35.67
N LYS A 864 10.57 -22.53 -36.53
CA LYS A 864 9.97 -23.21 -37.70
C LYS A 864 11.03 -23.74 -38.67
N SER A 865 12.22 -23.13 -38.68
CA SER A 865 13.34 -23.52 -39.52
C SER A 865 14.12 -24.72 -38.97
N SER A 866 14.25 -24.83 -37.64
CA SER A 866 14.97 -25.88 -36.91
C SER A 866 14.81 -25.64 -35.41
N ARG A 867 14.93 -26.69 -34.59
CA ARG A 867 15.06 -26.54 -33.13
C ARG A 867 16.32 -25.78 -32.72
N GLN A 868 17.35 -25.82 -33.56
CA GLN A 868 18.57 -25.03 -33.41
C GLN A 868 18.73 -24.20 -34.69
N PRO A 869 18.19 -22.97 -34.73
CA PRO A 869 18.40 -22.08 -35.87
C PRO A 869 19.89 -21.81 -36.10
N ALA A 870 20.23 -21.43 -37.34
CA ALA A 870 21.58 -21.02 -37.67
C ALA A 870 22.03 -19.88 -36.72
N PRO A 871 23.23 -19.96 -36.13
CA PRO A 871 23.70 -18.88 -35.28
C PRO A 871 23.86 -17.58 -36.06
N GLN A 872 23.56 -16.45 -35.42
CA GLN A 872 23.72 -15.12 -36.03
C GLN A 872 25.04 -14.50 -35.58
N LEU A 873 25.79 -13.91 -36.52
CA LEU A 873 27.06 -13.25 -36.25
C LEU A 873 26.83 -11.77 -35.94
N LEU A 874 27.42 -11.30 -34.84
CA LEU A 874 27.39 -9.89 -34.46
C LEU A 874 28.47 -9.09 -35.18
N PRO A 875 28.34 -7.75 -35.28
CA PRO A 875 29.40 -6.89 -35.80
C PRO A 875 30.74 -7.03 -35.04
N SER A 876 30.72 -7.46 -33.76
CA SER A 876 31.92 -7.76 -32.98
C SER A 876 32.66 -9.03 -33.40
N GLY A 877 32.04 -9.87 -34.24
CA GLY A 877 32.51 -11.22 -34.56
C GLY A 877 32.03 -12.29 -33.58
N ASP A 878 31.33 -11.91 -32.50
CA ASP A 878 30.71 -12.88 -31.59
C ASP A 878 29.55 -13.61 -32.28
N GLN A 879 29.38 -14.88 -31.95
CA GLN A 879 28.31 -15.71 -32.51
C GLN A 879 27.22 -15.94 -31.47
N VAL A 880 25.98 -15.56 -31.81
CA VAL A 880 24.79 -15.82 -30.98
C VAL A 880 24.11 -17.09 -31.46
N SER A 881 24.02 -18.08 -30.56
CA SER A 881 23.39 -19.37 -30.84
C SER A 881 22.22 -19.61 -29.89
N ILE A 882 21.12 -20.17 -30.40
CA ILE A 882 19.92 -20.50 -29.64
C ILE A 882 19.46 -21.93 -29.94
N GLU A 883 18.91 -22.57 -28.92
CA GLU A 883 18.20 -23.84 -29.00
C GLU A 883 16.82 -23.71 -28.37
N PHE A 884 15.80 -24.13 -29.11
CA PHE A 884 14.42 -24.21 -28.67
C PHE A 884 14.10 -25.64 -28.24
N ASN A 885 13.62 -25.79 -27.01
CA ASN A 885 13.11 -27.05 -26.50
C ASN A 885 11.80 -26.82 -25.74
N LYS A 886 10.68 -26.91 -26.47
CA LYS A 886 9.34 -26.59 -25.97
C LYS A 886 9.31 -25.17 -25.38
N ASN A 887 9.05 -24.98 -24.08
CA ASN A 887 9.09 -23.68 -23.40
C ASN A 887 10.47 -23.22 -22.92
N GLU A 888 11.49 -24.07 -23.03
CA GLU A 888 12.87 -23.76 -22.65
C GLU A 888 13.59 -23.16 -23.86
N ILE A 889 14.29 -22.04 -23.63
CA ILE A 889 15.25 -21.47 -24.58
C ILE A 889 16.62 -21.52 -23.93
N THR A 890 17.56 -22.17 -24.62
CA THR A 890 18.99 -22.15 -24.26
C THR A 890 19.74 -21.30 -25.25
N PHE A 891 20.55 -20.34 -24.79
CA PHE A 891 21.29 -19.45 -25.68
C PHE A 891 22.70 -19.13 -25.17
N SER A 892 23.55 -18.73 -26.10
CA SER A 892 24.89 -18.18 -25.86
C SER A 892 25.04 -16.91 -26.69
N ALA A 893 25.58 -15.85 -26.08
CA ALA A 893 25.81 -14.57 -26.74
C ALA A 893 27.30 -14.19 -26.80
N GLY A 894 28.22 -15.13 -26.54
CA GLY A 894 29.65 -14.84 -26.50
C GLY A 894 29.98 -13.82 -25.41
N ASN A 895 30.72 -12.77 -25.78
CA ASN A 895 31.03 -11.64 -24.89
C ASN A 895 29.99 -10.50 -24.96
N ALA A 896 28.98 -10.60 -25.81
CA ALA A 896 27.96 -9.57 -25.93
C ALA A 896 27.03 -9.56 -24.71
N ASP A 897 26.68 -8.36 -24.26
CA ASP A 897 25.74 -8.17 -23.16
C ASP A 897 24.31 -8.33 -23.65
N VAL A 898 23.57 -9.27 -23.03
CA VAL A 898 22.16 -9.48 -23.34
C VAL A 898 21.31 -8.51 -22.54
N ILE A 899 20.68 -7.56 -23.25
CA ILE A 899 19.92 -6.45 -22.68
C ILE A 899 18.50 -6.88 -22.32
N GLN A 900 17.81 -7.53 -23.25
CA GLN A 900 16.47 -8.08 -23.03
C GLN A 900 16.17 -9.24 -23.96
N THR A 901 15.22 -10.08 -23.54
CA THR A 901 14.76 -11.26 -24.26
C THR A 901 13.23 -11.27 -24.35
N MET A 902 12.69 -11.56 -25.53
CA MET A 902 11.26 -11.67 -25.77
C MET A 902 10.94 -12.96 -26.52
N ALA A 903 9.93 -13.69 -26.07
CA ALA A 903 9.38 -14.83 -26.82
C ALA A 903 7.92 -14.55 -27.19
N TYR A 904 7.48 -15.05 -28.33
CA TYR A 904 6.11 -14.90 -28.82
C TYR A 904 5.53 -16.25 -29.15
N ASP A 905 4.23 -16.42 -28.91
CA ASP A 905 3.49 -17.61 -29.33
C ASP A 905 3.24 -17.60 -30.86
N ALA A 906 2.62 -18.66 -31.38
CA ALA A 906 2.32 -18.78 -32.80
C ALA A 906 1.34 -17.73 -33.35
N ARG A 907 0.63 -17.01 -32.46
CA ARG A 907 -0.30 -15.91 -32.79
C ARG A 907 0.37 -14.54 -32.69
N GLY A 908 1.66 -14.49 -32.35
CA GLY A 908 2.40 -13.25 -32.15
C GLY A 908 2.18 -12.60 -30.78
N LYS A 909 1.54 -13.27 -29.82
CA LYS A 909 1.39 -12.75 -28.44
C LYS A 909 2.65 -13.00 -27.64
N ARG A 910 3.16 -11.97 -26.96
CA ARG A 910 4.40 -12.08 -26.19
C ARG A 910 4.18 -12.88 -24.91
N LEU A 911 4.97 -13.94 -24.74
CA LEU A 911 4.94 -14.83 -23.60
C LEU A 911 5.62 -14.19 -22.39
N LYS A 912 5.10 -14.46 -21.19
CA LYS A 912 5.75 -14.09 -19.94
C LYS A 912 6.96 -14.99 -19.71
N GLN A 913 8.12 -14.39 -19.47
CA GLN A 913 9.32 -15.12 -19.06
C GLN A 913 9.23 -15.48 -17.58
N ASP A 914 9.69 -16.67 -17.22
CA ASP A 914 9.87 -17.05 -15.82
C ASP A 914 11.04 -16.28 -15.18
N GLN A 915 10.99 -16.07 -13.88
CA GLN A 915 12.06 -15.36 -13.16
C GLN A 915 13.32 -16.22 -13.00
N TYR A 916 13.22 -17.54 -13.21
CA TYR A 916 14.36 -18.45 -13.10
C TYR A 916 15.22 -18.45 -14.37
N THR A 917 16.50 -18.16 -14.19
CA THR A 917 17.55 -18.35 -15.20
C THR A 917 18.62 -19.27 -14.64
N ARG A 918 19.09 -20.24 -15.44
CA ARG A 918 20.23 -21.11 -15.06
C ARG A 918 21.34 -21.08 -16.09
N ASN A 919 22.57 -21.30 -15.65
CA ASN A 919 23.72 -21.48 -16.52
C ASN A 919 24.02 -22.98 -16.71
N LYS A 920 24.14 -23.44 -17.96
CA LYS A 920 24.45 -24.82 -18.33
C LYS A 920 25.54 -24.84 -19.39
N GLY A 921 26.76 -25.21 -18.99
CA GLY A 921 27.91 -25.29 -19.92
C GLY A 921 28.25 -23.97 -20.60
N GLY A 922 28.20 -22.85 -19.88
CA GLY A 922 28.43 -21.50 -20.43
C GLY A 922 27.23 -20.89 -21.17
N LYS A 923 26.15 -21.65 -21.37
CA LYS A 923 24.90 -21.15 -21.97
C LYS A 923 23.90 -20.73 -20.91
N ARG A 924 23.11 -19.70 -21.18
CA ARG A 924 21.97 -19.29 -20.36
C ARG A 924 20.75 -20.08 -20.78
N VAL A 925 19.95 -20.50 -19.81
CA VAL A 925 18.71 -21.24 -20.02
C VAL A 925 17.59 -20.48 -19.32
N ILE A 926 16.55 -20.14 -20.08
CA ILE A 926 15.37 -19.40 -19.62
C ILE A 926 14.11 -20.16 -20.02
N TYR A 927 13.02 -19.89 -19.31
CA TYR A 927 11.74 -20.56 -19.52
C TYR A 927 10.63 -19.54 -19.76
N PHE A 928 9.63 -19.94 -20.54
CA PHE A 928 8.47 -19.11 -20.85
C PHE A 928 7.16 -19.81 -20.46
N TRP A 929 6.16 -19.01 -20.11
CA TRP A 929 4.80 -19.48 -19.85
C TRP A 929 4.03 -19.71 -21.17
N GLY A 930 4.58 -20.57 -22.02
CA GLY A 930 4.05 -20.97 -23.33
C GLY A 930 5.17 -21.55 -24.21
N VAL A 931 4.83 -22.00 -25.41
CA VAL A 931 5.82 -22.49 -26.39
C VAL A 931 6.19 -21.36 -27.35
N PRO A 932 7.44 -20.86 -27.33
CA PRO A 932 7.90 -19.85 -28.26
C PRO A 932 7.83 -20.32 -29.71
N ALA A 933 7.16 -19.55 -30.56
CA ALA A 933 7.18 -19.66 -32.02
C ALA A 933 8.04 -18.57 -32.68
N LYS A 934 8.49 -17.58 -31.91
CA LYS A 934 9.49 -16.57 -32.29
C LYS A 934 10.23 -16.13 -31.04
N PHE A 935 11.53 -15.90 -31.15
CA PHE A 935 12.34 -15.35 -30.07
C PHE A 935 13.14 -14.16 -30.59
N GLU A 936 13.16 -13.10 -29.81
CA GLU A 936 13.90 -11.87 -30.08
C GLU A 936 14.82 -11.57 -28.91
N MET A 937 16.01 -11.07 -29.21
CA MET A 937 17.02 -10.74 -28.20
C MET A 937 17.68 -9.42 -28.59
N ASP A 938 17.73 -8.47 -27.65
CA ASP A 938 18.54 -7.27 -27.81
C ASP A 938 19.89 -7.51 -27.14
N VAL A 939 20.95 -7.28 -27.91
CA VAL A 939 22.32 -7.47 -27.47
C VAL A 939 23.14 -6.23 -27.71
N SER A 940 24.12 -5.99 -26.84
CA SER A 940 25.08 -4.89 -26.91
C SER A 940 26.48 -5.47 -27.08
N THR A 941 27.22 -4.98 -28.06
CA THR A 941 28.61 -5.40 -28.32
C THR A 941 29.62 -4.45 -27.69
N LYS A 942 29.18 -3.27 -27.25
CA LYS A 942 30.02 -2.22 -26.67
C LYS A 942 29.36 -1.60 -25.44
N ALA A 943 30.19 -1.04 -24.58
CA ALA A 943 29.78 -0.12 -23.53
C ALA A 943 30.51 1.21 -23.71
N LEU A 944 29.81 2.29 -23.44
CA LEU A 944 30.34 3.64 -23.34
C LEU A 944 30.47 3.98 -21.86
N GLU A 945 31.71 4.23 -21.43
CA GLU A 945 32.01 4.67 -20.07
C GLU A 945 32.27 6.18 -20.07
N GLU A 946 31.64 6.90 -19.15
CA GLU A 946 31.84 8.34 -18.97
C GLU A 946 31.98 8.67 -17.49
N LEU A 947 33.01 9.45 -17.13
CA LEU A 947 33.29 9.83 -15.75
C LEU A 947 32.96 11.31 -15.54
N ILE A 948 31.92 11.58 -14.75
CA ILE A 948 31.42 12.93 -14.51
C ILE A 948 31.85 13.38 -13.11
N PRO A 949 32.90 14.22 -12.98
CA PRO A 949 33.24 14.84 -11.71
C PRO A 949 32.23 15.92 -11.35
N PHE A 950 31.97 16.11 -10.05
CA PHE A 950 31.13 17.22 -9.58
C PHE A 950 31.63 17.79 -8.25
N ASP A 951 31.38 19.08 -8.06
CA ASP A 951 31.59 19.84 -6.82
C ASP A 951 30.49 20.91 -6.77
N ILE A 952 29.46 20.65 -5.98
CA ILE A 952 28.24 21.45 -5.91
C ILE A 952 28.18 22.12 -4.54
N ARG A 953 27.97 23.44 -4.55
CA ARG A 953 27.83 24.27 -3.35
C ARG A 953 26.42 24.85 -3.30
N GLN A 954 25.67 24.51 -2.26
CA GLN A 954 24.29 24.95 -2.08
C GLN A 954 24.12 25.97 -0.95
N ARG A 955 25.03 25.94 0.04
CA ARG A 955 24.95 26.79 1.23
C ARG A 955 26.34 27.24 1.66
N PRO A 956 26.46 28.31 2.48
CA PRO A 956 27.73 28.72 3.06
C PRO A 956 28.42 27.59 3.84
N LEU A 957 29.75 27.54 3.74
CA LEU A 957 30.62 26.58 4.42
C LEU A 957 32.00 27.18 4.74
N ASP A 958 32.74 26.53 5.63
CA ASP A 958 34.17 26.81 5.88
C ASP A 958 35.03 26.22 4.76
N GLU A 959 35.56 27.09 3.89
CA GLU A 959 36.34 26.68 2.72
C GLU A 959 37.63 25.95 3.11
N LYS A 960 38.30 26.38 4.18
CA LYS A 960 39.57 25.75 4.61
C LYS A 960 39.31 24.34 5.10
N ALA A 961 38.27 24.16 5.91
CA ALA A 961 37.87 22.84 6.40
C ALA A 961 37.37 21.94 5.25
N TYR A 962 36.68 22.51 4.26
CA TYR A 962 36.22 21.77 3.09
C TYR A 962 37.36 21.27 2.21
N GLN A 963 38.37 22.11 1.91
CA GLN A 963 39.55 21.67 1.15
C GLN A 963 40.36 20.62 1.91
N ALA A 964 40.52 20.76 3.23
CA ALA A 964 41.15 19.74 4.06
C ALA A 964 40.38 18.42 4.00
N PHE A 965 39.05 18.46 4.02
CA PHE A 965 38.21 17.27 3.88
C PHE A 965 38.40 16.58 2.52
N LYS A 966 38.48 17.33 1.41
CA LYS A 966 38.77 16.76 0.07
C LYS A 966 40.10 15.99 0.04
N LEU A 967 41.15 16.53 0.67
CA LEU A 967 42.43 15.82 0.81
C LEU A 967 42.32 14.55 1.66
N THR A 968 41.44 14.58 2.68
CA THR A 968 41.19 13.44 3.55
C THR A 968 40.54 12.28 2.79
N ILE A 969 39.63 12.58 1.85
CA ILE A 969 38.95 11.58 1.00
C ILE A 969 39.95 10.77 0.16
N GLU A 970 41.02 11.39 -0.36
CA GLU A 970 42.06 10.66 -1.10
C GLU A 970 42.77 9.63 -0.21
N ASN A 971 43.05 9.96 1.06
CA ASN A 971 43.61 9.00 2.00
C ASN A 971 42.61 7.88 2.33
N GLN A 972 41.33 8.21 2.48
CA GLN A 972 40.28 7.22 2.72
C GLN A 972 40.11 6.25 1.54
N ARG A 973 40.25 6.73 0.29
CA ARG A 973 40.25 5.90 -0.92
C ARG A 973 41.35 4.85 -0.87
N GLU A 974 42.57 5.25 -0.52
CA GLU A 974 43.71 4.32 -0.35
C GLU A 974 43.49 3.29 0.76
N VAL A 975 42.84 3.68 1.87
CA VAL A 975 42.47 2.76 2.95
C VAL A 975 41.46 1.72 2.47
N VAL A 976 40.41 2.13 1.74
CA VAL A 976 39.41 1.20 1.18
C VAL A 976 40.01 0.26 0.16
N LYS A 977 40.89 0.77 -0.72
CA LYS A 977 41.65 -0.05 -1.66
C LYS A 977 42.49 -1.09 -0.92
N THR A 978 43.20 -0.68 0.13
CA THR A 978 44.02 -1.57 0.96
C THR A 978 43.19 -2.67 1.64
N ILE A 979 42.03 -2.33 2.23
CA ILE A 979 41.09 -3.31 2.80
C ILE A 979 40.68 -4.35 1.74
N LYS A 980 40.32 -3.92 0.52
CA LYS A 980 39.92 -4.82 -0.57
C LYS A 980 41.10 -5.71 -1.03
N THR A 981 42.31 -5.16 -1.09
CA THR A 981 43.53 -5.94 -1.38
C THR A 981 43.78 -7.02 -0.33
N ILE A 982 43.63 -6.70 0.96
CA ILE A 982 43.74 -7.67 2.05
C ILE A 982 42.67 -8.77 1.89
N ASP A 983 41.41 -8.41 1.62
CA ASP A 983 40.34 -9.40 1.39
C ASP A 983 40.66 -10.32 0.22
N HIS A 984 41.15 -9.77 -0.90
CA HIS A 984 41.57 -10.57 -2.05
C HIS A 984 42.73 -11.52 -1.70
N ALA A 985 43.76 -11.04 -1.01
CA ALA A 985 44.88 -11.84 -0.54
C ALA A 985 44.41 -13.01 0.36
N ARG A 986 43.43 -12.76 1.23
CA ARG A 986 42.85 -13.79 2.11
C ARG A 986 42.08 -14.85 1.35
N ARG A 987 41.33 -14.47 0.31
CA ARG A 987 40.63 -15.43 -0.57
C ARG A 987 41.60 -16.24 -1.42
N ALA A 988 42.72 -15.65 -1.81
CA ALA A 988 43.81 -16.37 -2.48
C ALA A 988 44.50 -17.37 -1.54
N ASP A 989 44.63 -17.04 -0.26
CA ASP A 989 45.15 -17.95 0.76
C ASP A 989 44.16 -19.08 1.11
N ARG A 990 44.46 -20.29 0.63
CA ARG A 990 43.68 -21.50 0.92
C ARG A 990 43.99 -22.14 2.28
N SER A 991 44.81 -21.50 3.12
CA SER A 991 45.21 -22.05 4.43
C SER A 991 44.12 -21.96 5.50
N TYR A 992 43.10 -21.11 5.28
CA TYR A 992 42.05 -20.77 6.25
C TYR A 992 42.60 -20.25 7.60
N TYR A 993 43.83 -19.74 7.60
CA TYR A 993 44.35 -18.97 8.72
C TYR A 993 43.54 -17.67 8.85
N GLY A 994 43.18 -17.29 10.08
CA GLY A 994 42.34 -16.12 10.29
C GLY A 994 42.41 -15.55 11.69
N ASP A 995 43.50 -15.84 12.43
CA ASP A 995 43.73 -15.29 13.76
C ASP A 995 44.20 -13.82 13.70
N ASP A 996 44.92 -13.47 12.63
CA ASP A 996 45.46 -12.13 12.37
C ASP A 996 45.77 -11.97 10.86
N LEU A 997 46.11 -10.76 10.44
CA LEU A 997 46.47 -10.41 9.06
C LEU A 997 47.97 -10.58 8.78
N ALA A 998 48.82 -10.43 9.80
CA ALA A 998 50.27 -10.57 9.66
C ALA A 998 50.69 -11.95 9.14
N GLY A 999 49.88 -12.99 9.41
CA GLY A 999 50.09 -14.32 8.86
C GLY A 999 50.13 -14.37 7.33
N LEU A 1000 49.45 -13.46 6.61
CA LEU A 1000 49.47 -13.38 5.14
C LEU A 1000 50.84 -12.96 4.57
N TYR A 1001 51.70 -12.37 5.41
CA TYR A 1001 53.09 -12.05 5.08
C TYR A 1001 54.03 -13.14 5.59
N TYR A 1002 53.92 -13.47 6.88
CA TYR A 1002 54.94 -14.27 7.58
C TYR A 1002 54.81 -15.78 7.44
N LEU A 1003 53.59 -16.32 7.32
CA LEU A 1003 53.40 -17.77 7.26
C LEU A 1003 53.96 -18.33 5.96
N TYR A 1004 54.34 -19.60 5.98
CA TYR A 1004 54.88 -20.27 4.80
C TYR A 1004 53.77 -20.95 3.99
N HIS A 1005 53.94 -20.98 2.67
CA HIS A 1005 53.18 -21.87 1.80
C HIS A 1005 53.39 -23.32 2.25
N SER A 1006 52.27 -24.04 2.42
CA SER A 1006 52.26 -25.43 2.90
C SER A 1006 53.14 -26.39 2.09
N LYS A 1007 53.37 -26.08 0.80
CA LYS A 1007 54.18 -26.90 -0.12
C LYS A 1007 55.59 -26.38 -0.37
N GLN A 1008 55.84 -25.08 -0.22
CA GLN A 1008 57.06 -24.44 -0.76
C GLN A 1008 58.03 -23.95 0.32
N LYS A 1009 57.64 -23.98 1.61
CA LYS A 1009 58.44 -23.47 2.75
C LYS A 1009 58.99 -22.04 2.53
N LYS A 1010 58.29 -21.24 1.72
CA LYS A 1010 58.57 -19.82 1.47
C LYS A 1010 57.47 -18.98 2.10
N PRO A 1011 57.78 -17.77 2.61
CA PRO A 1011 56.76 -16.82 3.07
C PRO A 1011 55.66 -16.60 2.03
N LEU A 1012 54.43 -16.43 2.51
CA LEU A 1012 53.26 -16.14 1.69
C LEU A 1012 53.41 -14.81 0.95
N ASN A 1013 53.89 -13.76 1.65
CA ASN A 1013 54.08 -12.41 1.09
C ASN A 1013 52.89 -11.89 0.25
N LEU A 1014 51.65 -12.22 0.65
CA LEU A 1014 50.44 -11.86 -0.12
C LEU A 1014 50.01 -10.41 0.10
N ILE A 1015 50.58 -9.74 1.09
CA ILE A 1015 50.39 -8.31 1.40
C ILE A 1015 51.76 -7.66 1.66
N GLY A 1016 51.84 -6.33 1.58
CA GLY A 1016 53.05 -5.58 1.92
C GLY A 1016 53.42 -5.69 3.41
N ARG A 1017 54.71 -5.52 3.73
CA ARG A 1017 55.22 -5.64 5.11
C ARG A 1017 54.63 -4.58 6.02
N GLU A 1018 54.53 -3.36 5.52
CA GLU A 1018 53.92 -2.21 6.19
C GLU A 1018 52.44 -2.43 6.52
N ILE A 1019 51.70 -3.11 5.65
CA ILE A 1019 50.30 -3.50 5.92
C ILE A 1019 50.28 -4.60 6.99
N ALA A 1020 51.13 -5.61 6.90
CA ALA A 1020 51.24 -6.65 7.92
C ALA A 1020 51.63 -6.09 9.29
N HIS A 1021 52.46 -5.04 9.33
CA HIS A 1021 52.90 -4.36 10.56
C HIS A 1021 51.85 -3.39 11.13
N SER A 1022 50.77 -3.14 10.40
CA SER A 1022 49.65 -2.34 10.88
C SER A 1022 48.64 -3.12 11.71
N ASP A 1023 48.80 -4.44 11.83
CA ASP A 1023 47.87 -5.31 12.55
C ASP A 1023 48.23 -5.48 14.03
N PRO A 1024 47.44 -4.92 14.97
CA PRO A 1024 47.75 -5.10 16.38
C PRO A 1024 47.65 -6.56 16.86
N ALA A 1025 46.85 -7.41 16.19
CA ALA A 1025 46.64 -8.80 16.62
C ALA A 1025 47.84 -9.72 16.33
N GLY A 1026 48.63 -9.39 15.31
CA GLY A 1026 49.81 -10.16 14.92
C GLY A 1026 51.08 -9.79 15.69
N GLN A 1027 51.09 -8.68 16.42
CA GLN A 1027 52.26 -8.16 17.13
C GLN A 1027 52.91 -9.22 18.02
N ASP A 1028 52.14 -9.80 18.95
CA ASP A 1028 52.65 -10.74 19.94
C ASP A 1028 53.13 -12.04 19.30
N ARG A 1029 52.52 -12.44 18.17
CA ARG A 1029 52.86 -13.70 17.48
C ARG A 1029 54.10 -13.59 16.63
N PHE A 1030 54.28 -12.45 15.96
CA PHE A 1030 55.32 -12.27 14.96
C PHE A 1030 56.47 -11.35 15.42
N GLY A 1031 56.30 -10.65 16.55
CA GLY A 1031 57.33 -9.89 17.25
C GLY A 1031 57.80 -8.62 16.52
N TYR A 1032 56.92 -7.97 15.74
CA TYR A 1032 57.18 -6.66 15.15
C TYR A 1032 56.60 -5.52 16.01
N GLN A 1033 57.04 -4.28 15.80
CA GLN A 1033 56.41 -3.11 16.42
C GLN A 1033 55.27 -2.63 15.53
N VAL A 1034 54.05 -2.54 16.07
CA VAL A 1034 52.87 -2.12 15.31
C VAL A 1034 53.02 -0.66 14.88
N ARG A 1035 52.72 -0.37 13.61
CA ARG A 1035 52.72 1.00 13.07
C ARG A 1035 51.53 1.19 12.13
N PRO A 1036 50.80 2.31 12.23
CA PRO A 1036 49.65 2.54 11.36
C PRO A 1036 50.10 2.69 9.91
N TYR A 1037 49.41 2.01 8.99
CA TYR A 1037 49.58 2.20 7.55
C TYR A 1037 48.61 3.28 7.10
N LYS A 1038 49.13 4.39 6.55
CA LYS A 1038 48.32 5.56 6.13
C LYS A 1038 47.43 6.13 7.25
N GLY A 1039 47.87 6.01 8.51
CA GLY A 1039 47.12 6.45 9.69
C GLY A 1039 46.08 5.44 10.19
N TYR A 1040 46.11 4.19 9.71
CA TYR A 1040 45.15 3.14 10.09
C TYR A 1040 45.82 1.85 10.55
N TYR A 1041 45.20 1.21 11.53
CA TYR A 1041 45.49 -0.15 11.98
C TYR A 1041 44.48 -1.11 11.35
N PHE A 1042 44.96 -2.11 10.63
CA PHE A 1042 44.11 -3.10 9.93
C PHE A 1042 44.08 -4.39 10.72
N THR A 1043 42.89 -4.92 11.01
CA THR A 1043 42.78 -6.17 11.78
C THR A 1043 41.49 -6.93 11.45
N VAL A 1044 41.28 -8.08 12.08
CA VAL A 1044 40.07 -8.90 11.94
C VAL A 1044 39.11 -8.68 13.11
N LEU A 1045 37.81 -8.72 12.86
CA LEU A 1045 36.81 -8.72 13.92
C LEU A 1045 36.78 -10.07 14.65
N SER A 1046 36.37 -10.06 15.92
CA SER A 1046 36.27 -11.26 16.74
C SER A 1046 34.98 -12.04 16.49
N GLY A 1047 33.91 -11.34 16.07
CA GLY A 1047 32.60 -11.94 15.85
C GLY A 1047 31.51 -10.93 15.49
N VAL A 1048 30.26 -11.33 15.72
CA VAL A 1048 29.05 -10.53 15.51
C VAL A 1048 28.33 -10.27 16.83
N GLU A 1049 27.65 -9.12 16.94
CA GLU A 1049 26.86 -8.73 18.09
C GLU A 1049 25.37 -8.60 17.72
N THR A 1050 24.53 -9.50 18.24
CA THR A 1050 23.08 -9.50 18.00
C THR A 1050 22.36 -9.22 19.32
N ASN A 1051 21.52 -8.19 19.36
CA ASN A 1051 20.76 -7.79 20.56
C ASN A 1051 21.62 -7.61 21.83
N GLY A 1052 22.84 -7.05 21.69
CA GLY A 1052 23.79 -6.86 22.79
C GLY A 1052 24.61 -8.10 23.17
N VAL A 1053 24.32 -9.26 22.55
CA VAL A 1053 25.04 -10.51 22.80
C VAL A 1053 26.16 -10.65 21.77
N LYS A 1054 27.40 -10.70 22.27
CA LYS A 1054 28.62 -10.91 21.47
C LYS A 1054 28.83 -12.40 21.21
N LYS A 1055 28.97 -12.76 19.94
CA LYS A 1055 29.21 -14.14 19.50
C LYS A 1055 30.43 -14.19 18.58
N ASP A 1056 31.45 -14.90 19.03
CA ASP A 1056 32.68 -15.11 18.27
C ASP A 1056 32.42 -15.92 16.99
N TYR A 1057 33.29 -15.75 15.99
CA TYR A 1057 33.22 -16.56 14.78
C TYR A 1057 33.51 -18.04 15.06
N ASN A 1058 32.71 -18.92 14.44
CA ASN A 1058 32.85 -20.36 14.60
C ASN A 1058 34.21 -20.86 14.06
N ARG A 1059 34.91 -21.66 14.87
CA ARG A 1059 36.16 -22.33 14.52
C ARG A 1059 35.93 -23.81 14.20
N ARG A 1060 36.80 -24.38 13.37
CA ARG A 1060 36.84 -25.81 13.07
C ARG A 1060 37.37 -26.58 14.29
N SER A 1061 36.92 -27.81 14.47
CA SER A 1061 37.35 -28.67 15.59
C SER A 1061 38.82 -29.12 15.47
N LYS A 1062 39.34 -29.25 14.24
CA LYS A 1062 40.71 -29.70 13.98
C LYS A 1062 41.71 -28.55 14.11
N LYS A 1063 42.76 -28.77 14.91
CA LYS A 1063 43.93 -27.88 14.99
C LYS A 1063 44.79 -28.03 13.73
N SER A 1064 45.23 -26.91 13.18
CA SER A 1064 46.14 -26.80 12.04
C SER A 1064 47.47 -26.23 12.52
N ARG A 1065 48.58 -26.71 11.94
CA ARG A 1065 49.94 -26.22 12.23
C ARG A 1065 50.45 -25.42 11.03
N PHE A 1066 50.91 -24.21 11.30
CA PHE A 1066 51.45 -23.26 10.33
C PHE A 1066 52.92 -22.98 10.67
N ALA A 1067 53.80 -22.98 9.67
CA ALA A 1067 55.22 -22.72 9.85
C ALA A 1067 55.59 -21.31 9.40
N TRP A 1068 56.61 -20.73 10.03
CA TRP A 1068 57.23 -19.47 9.63
C TRP A 1068 58.67 -19.42 10.15
N HIS A 1069 59.43 -18.37 9.82
CA HIS A 1069 60.89 -18.34 10.06
C HIS A 1069 61.34 -18.51 11.52
N LYS A 1070 60.52 -18.13 12.52
CA LYS A 1070 60.84 -18.30 13.95
C LYS A 1070 60.16 -19.50 14.62
N GLY A 1071 59.48 -20.37 13.88
CA GLY A 1071 58.90 -21.60 14.43
C GLY A 1071 57.56 -22.00 13.83
N THR A 1072 56.69 -22.59 14.65
CA THR A 1072 55.37 -23.06 14.21
C THR A 1072 54.25 -22.60 15.12
N ILE A 1073 53.15 -22.15 14.52
CA ILE A 1073 51.92 -21.72 15.19
C ILE A 1073 50.88 -22.83 15.05
N THR A 1074 50.20 -23.20 16.15
CA THR A 1074 49.10 -24.17 16.11
C THR A 1074 47.81 -23.50 16.55
N THR A 1075 46.80 -23.49 15.68
CA THR A 1075 45.49 -22.85 15.95
C THR A 1075 44.35 -23.60 15.27
N THR A 1076 43.12 -23.40 15.73
CA THR A 1076 41.93 -23.91 15.05
C THR A 1076 41.46 -22.90 14.00
N SER A 1077 41.51 -23.30 12.73
CA SER A 1077 41.09 -22.43 11.61
C SER A 1077 39.63 -22.02 11.73
N LEU A 1078 39.31 -20.82 11.25
CA LEU A 1078 37.92 -20.36 11.21
C LEU A 1078 37.13 -21.12 10.13
N THR A 1079 35.81 -21.25 10.34
CA THR A 1079 34.91 -21.89 9.36
C THR A 1079 34.70 -21.01 8.12
N ARG A 1080 34.86 -19.69 8.27
CA ARG A 1080 34.80 -18.66 7.23
C ARG A 1080 35.83 -17.57 7.54
N HIS A 1081 36.23 -16.77 6.56
CA HIS A 1081 37.08 -15.62 6.82
C HIS A 1081 36.32 -14.61 7.70
N PRO A 1082 36.92 -14.12 8.82
CA PRO A 1082 36.31 -13.07 9.64
C PRO A 1082 36.29 -11.74 8.90
N ASP A 1083 35.31 -10.89 9.24
CA ASP A 1083 35.18 -9.56 8.64
C ASP A 1083 36.40 -8.68 9.01
N LEU A 1084 36.80 -7.80 8.09
CA LEU A 1084 37.97 -6.91 8.26
C LEU A 1084 37.54 -5.57 8.83
N VAL A 1085 38.41 -4.94 9.61
CA VAL A 1085 38.23 -3.58 10.11
C VAL A 1085 39.53 -2.77 9.95
N ALA A 1086 39.42 -1.52 9.53
CA ALA A 1086 40.49 -0.54 9.63
C ALA A 1086 40.10 0.54 10.66
N ILE A 1087 40.93 0.67 11.69
CA ILE A 1087 40.71 1.57 12.81
C ILE A 1087 41.69 2.74 12.67
N PRO A 1088 41.22 4.00 12.64
CA PRO A 1088 42.11 5.13 12.50
C PRO A 1088 42.91 5.41 13.77
N GLU A 1089 44.13 5.90 13.60
CA GLU A 1089 44.92 6.50 14.68
C GLU A 1089 44.35 7.86 15.10
N ASP A 1090 44.01 8.70 14.12
CA ASP A 1090 43.28 9.95 14.36
C ASP A 1090 41.79 9.66 14.59
N LYS A 1091 41.32 9.91 15.82
CA LYS A 1091 39.93 9.67 16.25
C LYS A 1091 38.90 10.52 15.50
N SER A 1092 39.32 11.56 14.78
CA SER A 1092 38.44 12.36 13.93
C SER A 1092 38.05 11.62 12.63
N GLN A 1093 38.87 10.68 12.20
CA GLN A 1093 38.66 9.89 10.99
C GLN A 1093 37.63 8.78 11.20
N PRO A 1094 36.98 8.29 10.13
CA PRO A 1094 36.04 7.19 10.23
C PRO A 1094 36.75 5.84 10.39
N THR A 1095 36.08 4.93 11.09
CA THR A 1095 36.40 3.49 11.09
C THR A 1095 35.78 2.84 9.87
N PHE A 1096 36.50 1.93 9.22
CA PHE A 1096 36.01 1.16 8.08
C PHE A 1096 35.87 -0.31 8.45
N PHE A 1097 34.88 -1.00 7.90
CA PHE A 1097 34.86 -2.47 7.89
C PHE A 1097 34.45 -3.02 6.53
N LEU A 1098 34.87 -4.24 6.20
CA LEU A 1098 34.47 -4.94 4.99
C LEU A 1098 33.53 -6.10 5.31
N GLN A 1099 32.43 -6.17 4.57
CA GLN A 1099 31.53 -7.32 4.56
C GLN A 1099 31.03 -7.57 3.14
N TRP A 1100 31.05 -8.83 2.70
CA TRP A 1100 30.58 -9.25 1.37
C TRP A 1100 31.20 -8.48 0.19
N GLY A 1101 32.45 -8.01 0.34
CA GLY A 1101 33.15 -7.23 -0.69
C GLY A 1101 32.80 -5.74 -0.71
N GLN A 1102 31.86 -5.31 0.12
CA GLN A 1102 31.51 -3.90 0.32
C GLN A 1102 32.23 -3.37 1.55
N VAL A 1103 32.61 -2.09 1.52
CA VAL A 1103 33.27 -1.41 2.64
C VAL A 1103 32.31 -0.37 3.20
N PHE A 1104 32.15 -0.38 4.51
CA PHE A 1104 31.28 0.54 5.23
C PHE A 1104 32.10 1.42 6.16
N MET A 1105 31.63 2.64 6.39
CA MET A 1105 32.29 3.61 7.26
C MET A 1105 31.36 4.25 8.27
N LYS A 1106 31.91 4.55 9.45
CA LYS A 1106 31.25 5.31 10.50
C LYS A 1106 32.30 5.97 11.40
N SER A 1107 32.04 7.19 11.84
CA SER A 1107 32.85 7.80 12.91
C SER A 1107 32.51 7.15 14.25
N LEU A 1108 33.51 6.50 14.87
CA LEU A 1108 33.40 5.92 16.21
C LEU A 1108 34.06 6.78 17.29
N ARG A 1109 34.62 7.95 16.92
CA ARG A 1109 35.26 8.90 17.85
C ARG A 1109 36.30 8.25 18.78
N GLY A 1110 37.03 7.25 18.26
CA GLY A 1110 38.03 6.49 18.99
C GLY A 1110 37.54 5.23 19.72
N GLU A 1111 36.25 4.90 19.67
CA GLU A 1111 35.78 3.58 20.10
C GLU A 1111 36.26 2.49 19.13
N ARG A 1112 36.73 1.37 19.68
CA ARG A 1112 37.23 0.23 18.89
C ARG A 1112 36.07 -0.68 18.50
N LEU A 1113 35.96 -0.98 17.21
CA LEU A 1113 35.04 -2.00 16.71
C LEU A 1113 35.70 -3.39 16.84
N THR A 1114 35.20 -4.21 17.76
CA THR A 1114 35.68 -5.59 17.97
C THR A 1114 34.68 -6.64 17.48
N TYR A 1115 33.38 -6.34 17.56
CA TYR A 1115 32.28 -7.18 17.07
C TYR A 1115 31.43 -6.38 16.09
N LEU A 1116 31.04 -7.01 14.97
CA LEU A 1116 30.17 -6.36 14.00
C LEU A 1116 28.73 -6.33 14.52
N PRO A 1117 28.09 -5.16 14.70
CA PRO A 1117 26.71 -5.10 15.15
C PRO A 1117 25.75 -5.61 14.08
N ASP A 1118 24.82 -6.46 14.48
CA ASP A 1118 23.73 -6.89 13.63
C ASP A 1118 22.84 -5.69 13.25
N GLY A 1119 22.31 -5.71 12.02
CA GLY A 1119 21.55 -4.60 11.44
C GLY A 1119 22.34 -3.28 11.33
N TYR A 1120 23.64 -3.32 11.05
CA TYR A 1120 24.52 -2.14 10.98
C TYR A 1120 24.00 -1.03 10.03
N TYR A 1121 23.28 -1.39 8.96
CA TYR A 1121 22.61 -0.43 8.06
C TYR A 1121 21.72 0.57 8.82
N ASN A 1122 21.02 0.11 9.85
CA ASN A 1122 20.13 0.95 10.67
C ASN A 1122 20.87 1.68 11.81
N LYS A 1123 22.17 1.46 11.96
CA LYS A 1123 23.00 2.01 13.04
C LYS A 1123 23.95 3.12 12.55
N GLY A 1124 23.63 3.74 11.42
CA GLY A 1124 24.36 4.90 10.88
C GLY A 1124 25.70 4.55 10.21
N TRP A 1125 25.88 3.30 9.79
CA TRP A 1125 26.95 2.93 8.88
C TRP A 1125 26.55 3.26 7.45
N VAL A 1126 27.47 3.85 6.69
CA VAL A 1126 27.25 4.19 5.28
C VAL A 1126 28.25 3.45 4.40
N GLU A 1127 27.85 3.05 3.20
CA GLU A 1127 28.77 2.42 2.26
C GLU A 1127 29.82 3.43 1.77
N ALA A 1128 31.09 3.05 1.85
CA ALA A 1128 32.22 3.85 1.44
C ALA A 1128 32.56 3.51 -0.03
N ARG A 1129 31.86 4.18 -0.95
CA ARG A 1129 32.02 3.99 -2.40
C ARG A 1129 33.08 4.94 -2.95
N TYR A 1130 34.08 4.36 -3.60
CA TYR A 1130 35.12 5.09 -4.31
C TYR A 1130 35.26 4.50 -5.71
N ILE A 1131 35.32 5.37 -6.71
CA ILE A 1131 35.56 5.03 -8.11
C ILE A 1131 37.08 5.12 -8.32
N ASP A 1132 37.66 4.05 -8.84
CA ASP A 1132 39.09 4.01 -9.15
C ASP A 1132 39.39 4.97 -10.32
N ASN A 1133 40.57 5.60 -10.27
CA ASN A 1133 41.04 6.50 -11.33
C ASN A 1133 41.58 5.75 -12.54
#